data_AF-A0A535NCA7-F1
#
_entry.id   AF-A0A535NCA7-F1
#
_cell.length_a   1.000
_cell.length_b   1.000
_cell.length_c   1.000
_cell.angle_alpha   90.00
_cell.angle_beta   90.00
_cell.angle_gamma   90.00
#
_symmetry.space_group_name_H-M   'P 1'
#
loop_
_entity.id
_entity.type
_entity.pdbx_description
1 polymer ?
#
loop_
_entity_poly.entity_id
_entity_poly.type
_entity_poly.pdbx_seq_one_letter_code
_entity_poly.pdbx_strand_id
1 'polypeptide(L)'
;MITTEDTRVVKPWGYELRWAITDKYLGKVLHINAGEALSLQYHNRKDESILVLKGTMDLDLEDDDGALSCHHLGPGDSRRILPGRRHRMTAIEDCDVLEVSTPDLDDVVRLEDRWPRDLCNHITRRTSLGFVAVHSNLVPNNKEHRLMATTVDAVRATAGMAVSSRPVPTHRAQPARIRISVVVPTRNEAGNVDALEAQLGVALAGVEYEVVVVDDSNDSVTRPTLRAAAARNPHWRVIERGQAEQTGLASAVVAGIEAARGRAVCVMDGDLQHPPEIVPQLLARIEAGADLAVASRYMPGGSRAGLDGTIRNLVSRSCTWLAQGIFPEARRTSDPLSGFFCCRRAAISGLELKPRGFKILLELLVCAPRLRVRDVPFVFAARLAGESKASTRQGILFLGHLASLFAYVPRSARPLKFAIVTLGDLAVFAGLLSGLIHGGVDPVPAWLTATAASAAGHLALLQLAPFRDVARYGEPDGDRLHYTAAGVSAVTSFAVFAILLIPGKHHLFLIAAVGQACGLIVMLAVHQPAVWKRLARMLRLLPVVDIDVLARRLGAQEGFWITGDGEGPDPRLEGIGGLVTREMVATASRHQQPALFVERKSARPQARLNIDTSSALVVPSVDELGEVSAVAVFVRRSRSPFESRHLDEAISWMASHSRWSDQPAESQGVA
;
A
#
# COMPACT_ATOMS: atom_id res chain seq x y z
N MET A 1 29.38 13.94 9.72
CA MET A 1 29.81 14.58 8.46
C MET A 1 30.59 13.53 7.69
N ILE A 2 30.11 13.17 6.51
CA ILE A 2 30.81 12.31 5.55
C ILE A 2 31.02 13.23 4.34
N THR A 3 32.25 13.61 4.05
CA THR A 3 32.59 14.49 2.91
C THR A 3 32.67 13.65 1.64
N THR A 4 32.56 14.29 0.47
CA THR A 4 32.52 13.65 -0.87
C THR A 4 33.74 12.77 -1.22
N GLU A 5 34.84 12.82 -0.46
CA GLU A 5 35.98 11.91 -0.61
C GLU A 5 35.71 10.50 -0.03
N ASP A 6 34.75 10.36 0.90
CA ASP A 6 34.47 9.10 1.62
C ASP A 6 33.60 8.10 0.82
N THR A 7 33.09 8.49 -0.36
CA THR A 7 32.16 7.67 -1.17
C THR A 7 32.80 7.00 -2.38
N ARG A 8 34.05 7.33 -2.73
CA ARG A 8 34.78 6.76 -3.87
C ARG A 8 35.73 5.66 -3.42
N VAL A 9 35.50 4.43 -3.89
CA VAL A 9 36.38 3.29 -3.59
C VAL A 9 37.12 2.87 -4.86
N VAL A 10 38.44 3.03 -4.87
CA VAL A 10 39.31 2.62 -5.98
C VAL A 10 39.44 1.10 -6.03
N LYS A 11 39.39 0.53 -7.23
CA LYS A 11 39.49 -0.91 -7.49
C LYS A 11 40.50 -1.18 -8.63
N PRO A 12 41.06 -2.40 -8.73
CA PRO A 12 42.00 -2.72 -9.81
C PRO A 12 41.44 -2.50 -11.22
N TRP A 13 40.13 -2.65 -11.41
CA TRP A 13 39.42 -2.45 -12.68
C TRP A 13 38.91 -1.00 -12.90
N GLY A 14 39.10 -0.09 -11.94
CA GLY A 14 38.55 1.27 -12.01
C GLY A 14 38.16 1.82 -10.63
N TYR A 15 36.91 2.25 -10.44
CA TYR A 15 36.41 2.72 -9.15
C TYR A 15 34.89 2.60 -9.00
N GLU A 16 34.39 2.58 -7.77
CA GLU A 16 32.95 2.72 -7.46
C GLU A 16 32.68 4.04 -6.71
N LEU A 17 31.60 4.73 -7.05
CA LEU A 17 31.03 5.88 -6.34
C LEU A 17 29.72 5.48 -5.68
N ARG A 18 29.59 5.69 -4.36
CA ARG A 18 28.38 5.35 -3.60
C ARG A 18 27.55 6.61 -3.39
N TRP A 19 26.35 6.68 -3.98
CA TRP A 19 25.52 7.91 -3.98
C TRP A 19 24.20 7.78 -3.22
N ALA A 20 23.86 6.57 -2.76
CA ALA A 20 22.73 6.35 -1.86
C ALA A 20 23.00 5.13 -0.96
N ILE A 21 22.99 5.30 0.36
CA ILE A 21 23.08 4.20 1.33
C ILE A 21 21.91 4.36 2.31
N THR A 22 20.95 3.44 2.25
CA THR A 22 19.77 3.45 3.13
C THR A 22 19.56 2.08 3.80
N ASP A 23 18.63 1.98 4.73
CA ASP A 23 18.17 0.70 5.29
C ASP A 23 17.41 -0.17 4.27
N LYS A 24 17.18 0.33 3.05
CA LYS A 24 16.32 -0.30 2.03
C LYS A 24 17.04 -0.61 0.72
N TYR A 25 17.98 0.22 0.30
CA TYR A 25 18.69 0.08 -0.96
C TYR A 25 20.06 0.79 -0.93
N LEU A 26 20.92 0.37 -1.84
CA LEU A 26 22.24 0.91 -2.11
C LEU A 26 22.31 1.35 -3.59
N GLY A 27 22.79 2.56 -3.83
CA GLY A 27 23.04 3.10 -5.17
C GLY A 27 24.53 3.33 -5.39
N LYS A 28 25.07 2.80 -6.49
CA LYS A 28 26.46 3.01 -6.91
C LYS A 28 26.57 3.41 -8.38
N VAL A 29 27.67 4.06 -8.73
CA VAL A 29 28.14 4.18 -10.11
C VAL A 29 29.50 3.49 -10.18
N LEU A 30 29.62 2.47 -11.03
CA LEU A 30 30.86 1.75 -11.29
C LEU A 30 31.50 2.33 -12.55
N HIS A 31 32.74 2.78 -12.44
CA HIS A 31 33.56 3.09 -13.60
C HIS A 31 34.54 1.94 -13.84
N ILE A 32 34.44 1.30 -15.00
CA ILE A 32 35.25 0.13 -15.38
C ILE A 32 36.09 0.53 -16.59
N ASN A 33 37.41 0.43 -16.47
CA ASN A 33 38.33 0.79 -17.55
C ASN A 33 38.23 -0.21 -18.72
N ALA A 34 38.42 0.26 -19.95
CA ALA A 34 38.40 -0.56 -21.15
C ALA A 34 39.33 -1.80 -21.03
N GLY A 35 38.80 -2.96 -21.40
CA GLY A 35 39.50 -4.24 -21.33
C GLY A 35 39.52 -4.89 -19.94
N GLU A 36 39.09 -4.19 -18.89
CA GLU A 36 39.03 -4.71 -17.53
C GLU A 36 37.70 -5.37 -17.18
N ALA A 37 37.75 -6.28 -16.21
CA ALA A 37 36.59 -7.04 -15.78
C ALA A 37 36.44 -7.03 -14.25
N LEU A 38 35.23 -7.14 -13.74
CA LEU A 38 35.03 -7.47 -12.33
C LEU A 38 35.39 -8.96 -12.09
N SER A 39 35.50 -9.35 -10.81
CA SER A 39 35.57 -10.77 -10.46
C SER A 39 34.33 -11.51 -10.97
N LEU A 40 34.48 -12.78 -11.35
CA LEU A 40 33.31 -13.64 -11.49
C LEU A 40 32.79 -13.87 -10.08
N GLN A 41 31.57 -13.44 -9.85
CA GLN A 41 31.02 -13.40 -8.50
C GLN A 41 29.54 -13.76 -8.51
N TYR A 42 29.03 -14.06 -7.33
CA TYR A 42 27.60 -14.10 -7.06
C TYR A 42 27.35 -13.47 -5.70
N HIS A 43 26.08 -13.18 -5.43
CA HIS A 43 25.65 -12.64 -4.15
C HIS A 43 24.73 -13.63 -3.44
N ASN A 44 24.87 -13.80 -2.13
CA ASN A 44 23.99 -14.73 -1.41
C ASN A 44 22.58 -14.17 -1.24
N ARG A 45 22.48 -12.85 -1.10
CA ARG A 45 21.29 -12.09 -0.71
C ARG A 45 21.08 -10.86 -1.58
N LYS A 46 22.15 -10.21 -2.03
CA LYS A 46 22.10 -8.96 -2.80
C LYS A 46 21.40 -9.19 -4.15
N ASP A 47 20.34 -8.43 -4.37
CA ASP A 47 19.58 -8.38 -5.63
C ASP A 47 19.89 -7.04 -6.27
N GLU A 48 20.49 -7.05 -7.45
CA GLU A 48 21.02 -5.85 -8.08
C GLU A 48 20.51 -5.68 -9.51
N SER A 49 20.39 -4.43 -9.91
CA SER A 49 20.10 -4.05 -11.29
C SER A 49 21.12 -3.04 -11.76
N ILE A 50 21.58 -3.25 -12.98
CA ILE A 50 22.58 -2.41 -13.64
C ILE A 50 21.98 -1.72 -14.85
N LEU A 51 22.43 -0.50 -15.10
CA LEU A 51 22.15 0.29 -16.29
C LEU A 51 23.47 0.85 -16.80
N VAL A 52 23.80 0.59 -18.06
CA VAL A 52 24.98 1.18 -18.70
C VAL A 52 24.66 2.64 -19.05
N LEU A 53 25.38 3.57 -18.43
CA LEU A 53 25.26 5.01 -18.69
C LEU A 53 26.12 5.43 -19.88
N LYS A 54 27.31 4.84 -20.00
CA LYS A 54 28.32 5.17 -21.01
C LYS A 54 29.18 3.95 -21.33
N GLY A 55 29.69 3.84 -22.56
CA GLY A 55 30.56 2.76 -23.02
C GLY A 55 29.80 1.48 -23.39
N THR A 56 30.54 0.45 -23.78
CA THR A 56 30.01 -0.89 -24.07
C THR A 56 30.70 -1.95 -23.23
N MET A 57 29.94 -2.92 -22.71
CA MET A 57 30.45 -4.01 -21.89
C MET A 57 29.78 -5.34 -22.23
N ASP A 58 30.49 -6.42 -21.93
CA ASP A 58 29.94 -7.77 -21.90
C ASP A 58 29.58 -8.15 -20.46
N LEU A 59 28.33 -8.58 -20.26
CA LEU A 59 27.85 -9.16 -19.01
C LEU A 59 27.71 -10.68 -19.19
N ASP A 60 28.62 -11.44 -18.61
CA ASP A 60 28.40 -12.86 -18.40
C ASP A 60 27.37 -13.02 -17.28
N LEU A 61 26.26 -13.71 -17.55
CA LEU A 61 25.18 -13.94 -16.59
C LEU A 61 24.65 -15.37 -16.70
N GLU A 62 24.53 -16.03 -15.55
CA GLU A 62 23.94 -17.36 -15.46
C GLU A 62 22.41 -17.34 -15.67
N ASP A 63 21.92 -18.25 -16.52
CA ASP A 63 20.50 -18.45 -16.83
C ASP A 63 19.78 -19.45 -15.89
N ASP A 64 18.49 -19.69 -16.14
CA ASP A 64 17.67 -20.58 -15.31
C ASP A 64 18.11 -22.05 -15.33
N ASP A 65 18.84 -22.46 -16.36
CA ASP A 65 19.37 -23.82 -16.51
C ASP A 65 20.80 -23.95 -15.95
N GLY A 66 21.37 -22.86 -15.41
CA GLY A 66 22.69 -22.83 -14.78
C GLY A 66 23.86 -22.61 -15.76
N ALA A 67 23.58 -22.26 -17.02
CA ALA A 67 24.57 -21.94 -18.03
C ALA A 67 24.93 -20.46 -18.00
N LEU A 68 26.22 -20.13 -18.12
CA LEU A 68 26.70 -18.75 -18.26
C LEU A 68 26.53 -18.30 -19.71
N SER A 69 25.71 -17.27 -19.92
CA SER A 69 25.49 -16.65 -21.23
C SER A 69 26.07 -15.24 -21.24
N CYS A 70 26.75 -14.89 -22.34
CA CYS A 70 27.36 -13.58 -22.50
C CYS A 70 26.36 -12.62 -23.15
N HIS A 71 26.12 -11.48 -22.52
CA HIS A 71 25.23 -10.43 -23.02
C HIS A 71 26.02 -9.16 -23.31
N HIS A 72 26.03 -8.75 -24.58
CA HIS A 72 26.60 -7.47 -24.98
C HIS A 72 25.64 -6.32 -24.64
N LEU A 73 26.11 -5.32 -23.90
CA LEU A 73 25.32 -4.20 -23.38
C LEU A 73 25.97 -2.86 -23.76
N GLY A 74 25.17 -1.95 -24.31
CA GLY A 74 25.56 -0.56 -24.60
C GLY A 74 24.76 0.47 -23.79
N PRO A 75 24.98 1.78 -24.00
CA PRO A 75 24.32 2.82 -23.24
C PRO A 75 22.79 2.74 -23.31
N GLY A 76 22.14 2.75 -22.15
CA GLY A 76 20.70 2.58 -22.01
C GLY A 76 20.24 1.12 -21.82
N ASP A 77 21.11 0.13 -22.06
CA ASP A 77 20.80 -1.26 -21.75
C ASP A 77 20.86 -1.52 -20.24
N SER A 78 19.93 -2.35 -19.77
CA SER A 78 19.84 -2.72 -18.36
C SER A 78 19.62 -4.21 -18.17
N ARG A 79 20.16 -4.73 -17.07
CA ARG A 79 20.02 -6.13 -16.65
C ARG A 79 19.83 -6.20 -15.15
N ARG A 80 19.06 -7.20 -14.71
CA ARG A 80 18.91 -7.54 -13.31
C ARG A 80 19.69 -8.82 -13.03
N ILE A 81 20.46 -8.81 -11.97
CA ILE A 81 21.27 -9.92 -11.51
C ILE A 81 20.64 -10.40 -10.21
N LEU A 82 20.05 -11.59 -10.26
CA LEU A 82 19.38 -12.19 -9.10
C LEU A 82 20.40 -12.78 -8.12
N PRO A 83 20.09 -12.83 -6.81
CA PRO A 83 20.91 -13.55 -5.84
C PRO A 83 21.17 -14.99 -6.29
N GLY A 84 22.39 -15.47 -6.06
CA GLY A 84 22.87 -16.79 -6.47
C GLY A 84 23.32 -16.88 -7.92
N ARG A 85 23.01 -15.90 -8.79
CA ARG A 85 23.46 -15.91 -10.19
C ARG A 85 24.91 -15.50 -10.30
N ARG A 86 25.72 -16.38 -10.89
CA ARG A 86 27.09 -16.06 -11.29
C ARG A 86 27.05 -15.01 -12.38
N HIS A 87 27.84 -13.96 -12.21
CA HIS A 87 27.96 -12.89 -13.18
C HIS A 87 29.34 -12.24 -13.18
N ARG A 88 29.72 -11.66 -14.31
CA ARG A 88 30.94 -10.87 -14.50
C ARG A 88 30.65 -9.75 -15.50
N MET A 89 31.08 -8.54 -15.17
CA MET A 89 31.04 -7.40 -16.09
C MET A 89 32.43 -7.19 -16.67
N THR A 90 32.55 -7.17 -17.99
CA THR A 90 33.80 -6.93 -18.71
C THR A 90 33.63 -5.73 -19.63
N ALA A 91 34.34 -4.65 -19.36
CA ALA A 91 34.30 -3.44 -20.17
C ALA A 91 35.04 -3.66 -21.50
N ILE A 92 34.37 -3.41 -22.62
CA ILE A 92 35.00 -3.38 -23.95
C ILE A 92 35.59 -1.98 -24.19
N GLU A 93 34.85 -0.95 -23.79
CA GLU A 93 35.27 0.46 -23.72
C GLU A 93 35.17 0.94 -22.27
N ASP A 94 35.72 2.12 -21.95
CA ASP A 94 35.51 2.72 -20.62
C ASP A 94 34.01 2.87 -20.34
N CYS A 95 33.54 2.18 -19.30
CA CYS A 95 32.12 2.07 -19.00
C CYS A 95 31.76 2.73 -17.67
N ASP A 96 30.67 3.48 -17.68
CA ASP A 96 29.98 3.93 -16.47
C ASP A 96 28.69 3.13 -16.31
N VAL A 97 28.57 2.39 -15.20
CA VAL A 97 27.45 1.50 -14.92
C VAL A 97 26.76 1.96 -13.64
N LEU A 98 25.50 2.38 -13.74
CA LEU A 98 24.67 2.64 -12.58
C LEU A 98 24.20 1.31 -12.00
N GLU A 99 24.55 1.04 -10.74
CA GLU A 99 24.11 -0.12 -9.98
C GLU A 99 23.13 0.33 -8.89
N VAL A 100 21.98 -0.34 -8.80
CA VAL A 100 21.03 -0.18 -7.69
C VAL A 100 20.73 -1.57 -7.12
N SER A 101 20.91 -1.72 -5.82
CA SER A 101 20.77 -3.01 -5.15
C SER A 101 20.09 -2.92 -3.78
N THR A 102 19.84 -4.07 -3.15
CA THR A 102 19.56 -4.15 -1.71
C THR A 102 20.77 -3.64 -0.89
N PRO A 103 20.61 -3.25 0.38
CA PRO A 103 21.62 -2.51 1.15
C PRO A 103 22.78 -3.38 1.67
N ASP A 104 22.90 -4.62 1.19
CA ASP A 104 23.92 -5.60 1.60
C ASP A 104 25.29 -5.29 0.97
N LEU A 105 26.00 -4.29 1.52
CA LEU A 105 27.28 -3.74 1.01
C LEU A 105 28.40 -4.79 0.85
N ASP A 106 28.51 -5.75 1.78
CA ASP A 106 29.61 -6.72 1.86
C ASP A 106 29.26 -8.10 1.29
N ASP A 107 28.06 -8.29 0.73
CA ASP A 107 27.60 -9.58 0.22
C ASP A 107 28.14 -9.85 -1.19
N VAL A 108 29.42 -10.18 -1.31
CA VAL A 108 30.07 -10.54 -2.58
C VAL A 108 30.88 -11.82 -2.41
N VAL A 109 30.47 -12.89 -3.08
CA VAL A 109 31.23 -14.15 -3.14
C VAL A 109 31.95 -14.25 -4.48
N ARG A 110 33.28 -14.14 -4.43
CA ARG A 110 34.14 -14.19 -5.62
C ARG A 110 34.53 -15.64 -5.92
N LEU A 111 34.25 -16.09 -7.12
CA LEU A 111 34.58 -17.42 -7.63
C LEU A 111 35.92 -17.41 -8.36
N GLU A 112 36.14 -16.39 -9.20
CA GLU A 112 37.36 -16.23 -9.98
C GLU A 112 37.75 -14.75 -10.04
N ASP A 113 39.00 -14.47 -9.71
CA ASP A 113 39.57 -13.12 -9.75
C ASP A 113 40.58 -13.03 -10.89
N ARG A 114 40.54 -11.95 -11.66
CA ARG A 114 41.58 -11.61 -12.64
C ARG A 114 42.85 -11.06 -11.96
N TRP A 115 42.74 -10.55 -10.73
CA TRP A 115 43.87 -10.03 -9.93
C TRP A 115 44.11 -10.87 -8.67
N PRO A 116 45.36 -10.94 -8.19
CA PRO A 116 45.68 -11.59 -6.91
C PRO A 116 44.87 -11.00 -5.75
N ARG A 117 44.35 -11.89 -4.88
CA ARG A 117 43.47 -11.53 -3.74
C ARG A 117 44.06 -10.47 -2.81
N ASP A 118 45.38 -10.48 -2.68
CA ASP A 118 46.11 -9.55 -1.82
C ASP A 118 46.02 -8.12 -2.34
N LEU A 119 46.01 -7.92 -3.67
CA LEU A 119 45.91 -6.60 -4.32
C LEU A 119 44.49 -6.02 -4.21
N CYS A 120 43.46 -6.85 -4.43
CA CYS A 120 42.05 -6.48 -4.26
C CYS A 120 41.74 -6.04 -2.81
N ASN A 121 42.37 -6.68 -1.82
CA ASN A 121 42.18 -6.37 -0.41
C ASN A 121 43.11 -5.25 0.10
N HIS A 122 44.33 -5.10 -0.42
CA HIS A 122 45.28 -4.05 -0.01
C HIS A 122 44.83 -2.64 -0.42
N ILE A 123 44.32 -2.48 -1.66
CA ILE A 123 43.82 -1.19 -2.16
C ILE A 123 42.58 -0.76 -1.35
N THR A 124 41.75 -1.72 -0.94
CA THR A 124 40.56 -1.49 -0.11
C THR A 124 40.91 -1.14 1.35
N ARG A 125 42.03 -1.64 1.90
CA ARG A 125 42.46 -1.37 3.29
C ARG A 125 43.21 -0.06 3.49
N ARG A 126 43.88 0.48 2.47
CA ARG A 126 44.57 1.78 2.57
C ARG A 126 43.61 2.97 2.66
N THR A 127 42.38 2.82 2.19
CA THR A 127 41.28 3.80 2.29
C THR A 127 40.40 3.61 3.52
N SER A 128 40.51 2.47 4.24
CA SER A 128 39.62 2.12 5.36
C SER A 128 40.28 2.19 6.76
N LEU A 129 41.44 2.83 6.89
CA LEU A 129 42.12 3.08 8.19
C LEU A 129 41.37 4.18 8.98
N GLY A 130 40.15 3.88 9.40
CA GLY A 130 39.31 4.75 10.22
C GLY A 130 38.21 4.03 11.00
N PHE A 131 38.19 2.69 11.04
CA PHE A 131 37.17 1.92 11.76
C PHE A 131 37.78 1.04 12.85
N VAL A 132 37.73 1.53 14.09
CA VAL A 132 37.83 0.69 15.29
C VAL A 132 36.47 0.03 15.50
N ALA A 133 36.47 -1.30 15.44
CA ALA A 133 35.29 -2.13 15.68
C ALA A 133 34.89 -2.10 17.15
N VAL A 134 33.59 -1.89 17.42
CA VAL A 134 32.94 -2.35 18.66
C VAL A 134 31.96 -3.46 18.28
N HIS A 135 32.33 -4.69 18.62
CA HIS A 135 31.47 -5.87 18.58
C HIS A 135 30.59 -5.94 19.83
N SER A 136 29.31 -6.33 19.66
CA SER A 136 28.65 -7.27 20.58
C SER A 136 27.32 -7.84 20.02
N ASN A 137 27.42 -9.07 19.53
CA ASN A 137 26.52 -10.24 19.67
C ASN A 137 25.02 -10.05 20.06
N LEU A 138 24.11 -10.62 19.25
CA LEU A 138 23.32 -11.84 19.58
C LEU A 138 22.28 -12.19 18.48
N VAL A 139 22.59 -13.23 17.68
CA VAL A 139 21.80 -14.43 17.29
C VAL A 139 20.38 -14.29 16.65
N PRO A 140 20.03 -15.15 15.66
CA PRO A 140 19.26 -14.79 14.47
C PRO A 140 17.79 -15.26 14.51
N ASN A 141 16.96 -14.77 13.59
CA ASN A 141 15.89 -15.62 13.10
C ASN A 141 15.51 -15.34 11.63
N ASN A 142 15.35 -16.44 10.90
CA ASN A 142 15.07 -16.51 9.48
C ASN A 142 13.72 -15.86 9.13
N LYS A 143 13.67 -15.18 7.98
CA LYS A 143 12.90 -15.60 6.79
C LYS A 143 12.64 -14.43 5.83
N GLU A 144 12.77 -14.77 4.54
CA GLU A 144 12.06 -14.21 3.39
C GLU A 144 12.62 -12.88 2.82
N HIS A 145 13.40 -12.90 1.73
CA HIS A 145 13.08 -13.19 0.31
C HIS A 145 12.05 -12.26 -0.38
N ARG A 146 12.61 -11.53 -1.36
CA ARG A 146 12.07 -11.07 -2.65
C ARG A 146 11.26 -9.77 -2.68
N LEU A 147 11.73 -8.79 -3.47
CA LEU A 147 11.15 -8.38 -4.79
C LEU A 147 11.82 -7.08 -5.35
N MET A 148 12.41 -7.11 -6.56
CA MET A 148 12.63 -5.92 -7.43
C MET A 148 11.74 -5.91 -8.69
N ALA A 149 11.70 -4.75 -9.39
CA ALA A 149 12.00 -4.56 -10.85
C ALA A 149 11.05 -3.71 -11.76
N THR A 150 10.95 -2.37 -11.74
CA THR A 150 10.50 -1.62 -12.96
C THR A 150 10.85 -0.14 -12.86
N THR A 151 11.79 0.32 -13.70
CA THR A 151 11.98 1.73 -14.10
C THR A 151 12.61 1.74 -15.51
N VAL A 152 11.83 1.92 -16.58
CA VAL A 152 12.35 1.97 -17.98
C VAL A 152 11.84 3.17 -18.80
N ASP A 153 10.85 3.96 -18.37
CA ASP A 153 10.22 4.93 -19.30
C ASP A 153 10.69 6.41 -19.22
N ALA A 154 11.75 6.75 -18.50
CA ALA A 154 12.06 8.17 -18.20
C ALA A 154 13.18 8.85 -19.04
N VAL A 155 13.86 8.17 -19.97
CA VAL A 155 15.09 8.75 -20.62
C VAL A 155 14.91 9.19 -22.08
N ARG A 156 13.70 9.17 -22.66
CA ARG A 156 13.50 9.40 -24.10
C ARG A 156 13.40 10.87 -24.58
N ALA A 157 13.64 11.88 -23.75
CA ALA A 157 13.31 13.26 -24.13
C ALA A 157 14.48 14.16 -24.62
N THR A 158 15.72 13.67 -24.78
CA THR A 158 16.86 14.61 -24.98
C THR A 158 17.92 14.22 -26.02
N ALA A 159 17.56 13.56 -27.13
CA ALA A 159 18.49 13.48 -28.27
C ALA A 159 17.73 13.41 -29.60
N GLY A 160 17.79 14.49 -30.38
CA GLY A 160 17.35 14.49 -31.77
C GLY A 160 18.29 13.65 -32.63
N MET A 161 17.91 12.42 -32.93
CA MET A 161 18.47 11.64 -34.04
C MET A 161 17.34 10.89 -34.74
N ALA A 162 17.11 11.24 -36.00
CA ALA A 162 16.18 10.55 -36.87
C ALA A 162 16.75 9.16 -37.20
N VAL A 163 16.08 8.09 -36.75
CA VAL A 163 16.38 6.72 -37.15
C VAL A 163 15.21 6.14 -37.93
N SER A 164 15.49 5.84 -39.18
CA SER A 164 14.63 5.17 -40.16
C SER A 164 13.99 3.90 -39.58
N SER A 165 12.66 3.88 -39.50
CA SER A 165 11.88 2.71 -39.11
C SER A 165 11.84 1.67 -40.23
N ARG A 166 12.64 0.59 -40.11
CA ARG A 166 12.30 -0.68 -40.75
C ARG A 166 11.45 -1.51 -39.77
N PRO A 167 10.30 -2.07 -40.21
CA PRO A 167 9.42 -2.83 -39.33
C PRO A 167 10.09 -4.16 -38.98
N VAL A 168 10.43 -4.33 -37.70
CA VAL A 168 10.70 -5.66 -37.13
C VAL A 168 9.40 -6.46 -37.23
N PRO A 169 9.40 -7.67 -37.80
CA PRO A 169 8.20 -8.48 -37.84
C PRO A 169 7.89 -8.92 -36.41
N THR A 170 6.98 -8.19 -35.76
CA THR A 170 6.41 -8.62 -34.49
C THR A 170 5.55 -9.83 -34.79
N HIS A 171 6.05 -11.03 -34.50
CA HIS A 171 5.17 -12.14 -34.16
C HIS A 171 4.54 -11.82 -32.79
N ARG A 172 3.68 -10.78 -32.75
CA ARG A 172 2.73 -10.60 -31.65
C ARG A 172 1.74 -11.74 -31.80
N ALA A 173 2.00 -12.85 -31.12
CA ALA A 173 0.90 -13.70 -30.68
C ALA A 173 -0.03 -12.77 -29.88
N GLN A 174 -1.15 -12.34 -30.48
CA GLN A 174 -2.21 -11.68 -29.74
C GLN A 174 -2.63 -12.66 -28.65
N PRO A 175 -2.53 -12.35 -27.36
CA PRO A 175 -3.14 -13.22 -26.37
C PRO A 175 -4.65 -13.18 -26.67
N ALA A 176 -5.23 -14.33 -27.00
CA ALA A 176 -6.67 -14.50 -27.01
C ALA A 176 -7.18 -13.89 -25.69
N ARG A 177 -7.92 -12.78 -25.77
CA ARG A 177 -8.22 -11.94 -24.61
C ARG A 177 -9.31 -12.63 -23.79
N ILE A 178 -8.91 -13.60 -22.95
CA ILE A 178 -9.78 -14.25 -21.95
C ILE A 178 -10.64 -13.16 -21.30
N ARG A 179 -11.96 -13.24 -21.47
CA ARG A 179 -12.90 -12.25 -20.96
C ARG A 179 -13.07 -12.44 -19.45
N ILE A 180 -13.15 -13.69 -19.00
CA ILE A 180 -13.41 -14.02 -17.60
C ILE A 180 -12.56 -15.20 -17.13
N SER A 181 -12.02 -15.10 -15.91
CA SER A 181 -11.47 -16.23 -15.17
C SER A 181 -12.43 -16.61 -14.05
N VAL A 182 -12.85 -17.86 -13.98
CA VAL A 182 -13.68 -18.39 -12.89
C VAL A 182 -12.75 -19.08 -11.87
N VAL A 183 -12.59 -18.47 -10.71
CA VAL A 183 -11.79 -18.98 -9.60
C VAL A 183 -12.66 -19.84 -8.69
N VAL A 184 -12.28 -21.12 -8.55
CA VAL A 184 -13.02 -22.10 -7.76
C VAL A 184 -12.11 -22.68 -6.67
N PRO A 185 -12.22 -22.21 -5.41
CA PRO A 185 -11.50 -22.84 -4.31
C PRO A 185 -12.13 -24.20 -3.98
N THR A 186 -11.30 -25.24 -3.87
CA THR A 186 -11.75 -26.63 -3.72
C THR A 186 -11.08 -27.31 -2.52
N ARG A 187 -11.84 -28.12 -1.78
CA ARG A 187 -11.28 -28.99 -0.73
C ARG A 187 -12.14 -30.22 -0.49
N ASN A 188 -11.68 -31.38 -0.92
CA ASN A 188 -12.33 -32.69 -0.81
C ASN A 188 -13.71 -32.70 -1.49
N GLU A 189 -13.77 -32.22 -2.74
CA GLU A 189 -15.02 -32.04 -3.51
C GLU A 189 -14.99 -32.80 -4.84
N ALA A 190 -14.25 -33.92 -4.91
CA ALA A 190 -14.13 -34.76 -6.10
C ALA A 190 -15.47 -35.06 -6.79
N GLY A 191 -16.53 -35.32 -6.01
CA GLY A 191 -17.86 -35.67 -6.53
C GLY A 191 -18.59 -34.54 -7.27
N ASN A 192 -18.13 -33.29 -7.17
CA ASN A 192 -18.77 -32.15 -7.82
C ASN A 192 -18.04 -31.72 -9.11
N VAL A 193 -16.82 -32.23 -9.36
CA VAL A 193 -15.92 -31.74 -10.43
C VAL A 193 -16.55 -31.89 -11.81
N ASP A 194 -17.01 -33.09 -12.18
CA ASP A 194 -17.53 -33.35 -13.53
C ASP A 194 -18.83 -32.57 -13.80
N ALA A 195 -19.70 -32.45 -12.79
CA ALA A 195 -20.95 -31.69 -12.90
C ALA A 195 -20.69 -30.18 -13.02
N LEU A 196 -19.71 -29.65 -12.27
CA LEU A 196 -19.28 -28.26 -12.36
C LEU A 196 -18.65 -27.95 -13.71
N GLU A 197 -17.81 -28.85 -14.22
CA GLU A 197 -17.22 -28.77 -15.55
C GLU A 197 -18.28 -28.67 -16.65
N ALA A 198 -19.25 -29.59 -16.65
CA ALA A 198 -20.33 -29.60 -17.63
C ALA A 198 -21.19 -28.33 -17.56
N GLN A 199 -21.62 -27.92 -16.36
CA GLN A 199 -22.50 -26.76 -16.20
C GLN A 199 -21.81 -25.43 -16.54
N LEU A 200 -20.52 -25.26 -16.18
CA LEU A 200 -19.76 -24.07 -16.58
C LEU A 200 -19.55 -24.04 -18.10
N GLY A 201 -19.30 -25.18 -18.74
CA GLY A 201 -19.17 -25.27 -20.20
C GLY A 201 -20.43 -24.83 -20.93
N VAL A 202 -21.61 -25.22 -20.42
CA VAL A 202 -22.90 -24.77 -20.97
C VAL A 202 -23.13 -23.29 -20.69
N ALA A 203 -22.92 -22.83 -19.45
CA ALA A 203 -23.20 -21.45 -19.05
C ALA A 203 -22.31 -20.42 -19.77
N LEU A 204 -21.07 -20.79 -20.08
CA LEU A 204 -20.08 -19.92 -20.73
C LEU A 204 -19.89 -20.24 -22.22
N ALA A 205 -20.82 -20.97 -22.83
CA ALA A 205 -20.80 -21.22 -24.26
C ALA A 205 -20.71 -19.90 -25.06
N GLY A 206 -19.67 -19.77 -25.90
CA GLY A 206 -19.42 -18.57 -26.70
C GLY A 206 -18.71 -17.42 -25.95
N VAL A 207 -18.27 -17.63 -24.71
CA VAL A 207 -17.42 -16.70 -23.96
C VAL A 207 -15.99 -17.22 -23.94
N GLU A 208 -15.00 -16.37 -24.17
CA GLU A 208 -13.60 -16.73 -23.93
C GLU A 208 -13.32 -16.76 -22.42
N TYR A 209 -13.21 -17.95 -21.84
CA TYR A 209 -13.04 -18.14 -20.39
C TYR A 209 -11.89 -19.08 -20.03
N GLU A 210 -11.45 -18.97 -18.77
CA GLU A 210 -10.68 -20.01 -18.09
C GLU A 210 -11.31 -20.31 -16.72
N VAL A 211 -11.08 -21.50 -16.20
CA VAL A 211 -11.43 -21.92 -14.85
C VAL A 211 -10.13 -22.19 -14.10
N VAL A 212 -9.89 -21.43 -13.02
CA VAL A 212 -8.74 -21.57 -12.15
C VAL A 212 -9.20 -22.24 -10.86
N VAL A 213 -8.98 -23.55 -10.77
CA VAL A 213 -9.29 -24.32 -9.57
C VAL A 213 -8.11 -24.24 -8.62
N VAL A 214 -8.35 -23.82 -7.38
CA VAL A 214 -7.31 -23.74 -6.34
C VAL A 214 -7.61 -24.79 -5.28
N ASP A 215 -6.78 -25.83 -5.22
CA ASP A 215 -7.04 -27.02 -4.42
C ASP A 215 -6.22 -27.05 -3.13
N ASP A 216 -6.95 -27.24 -2.02
CA ASP A 216 -6.44 -27.50 -0.67
C ASP A 216 -6.83 -28.90 -0.18
N SER A 217 -7.11 -29.82 -1.10
CA SER A 217 -7.55 -31.16 -0.74
C SER A 217 -6.41 -31.95 -0.11
N ASN A 218 -6.78 -32.71 0.91
CA ASN A 218 -5.89 -33.61 1.63
C ASN A 218 -6.34 -35.08 1.50
N ASP A 219 -7.39 -35.34 0.73
CA ASP A 219 -7.79 -36.68 0.35
C ASP A 219 -6.97 -37.20 -0.84
N SER A 220 -7.06 -38.52 -1.08
CA SER A 220 -6.37 -39.18 -2.19
C SER A 220 -7.11 -39.11 -3.52
N VAL A 221 -8.33 -38.55 -3.55
CA VAL A 221 -9.26 -38.66 -4.69
C VAL A 221 -9.42 -37.35 -5.45
N THR A 222 -9.47 -36.21 -4.75
CA THR A 222 -9.80 -34.92 -5.37
C THR A 222 -8.70 -34.43 -6.31
N ARG A 223 -7.42 -34.47 -5.90
CA ARG A 223 -6.30 -34.03 -6.74
C ARG A 223 -6.18 -34.82 -8.05
N PRO A 224 -6.21 -36.18 -8.06
CA PRO A 224 -6.25 -36.93 -9.31
C PRO A 224 -7.44 -36.59 -10.21
N THR A 225 -8.63 -36.40 -9.62
CA THR A 225 -9.85 -36.03 -10.36
C THR A 225 -9.70 -34.67 -11.03
N LEU A 226 -9.17 -33.67 -10.31
CA LEU A 226 -8.89 -32.33 -10.84
C LEU A 226 -7.84 -32.34 -11.96
N ARG A 227 -6.76 -33.12 -11.80
CA ARG A 227 -5.75 -33.30 -12.85
C ARG A 227 -6.35 -33.93 -14.11
N ALA A 228 -7.21 -34.92 -13.96
CA ALA A 228 -7.90 -35.55 -15.08
C ALA A 228 -8.84 -34.55 -15.78
N ALA A 229 -9.60 -33.74 -15.04
CA ALA A 229 -10.45 -32.69 -15.62
C ALA A 229 -9.62 -31.65 -16.41
N ALA A 230 -8.52 -31.15 -15.84
CA ALA A 230 -7.63 -30.21 -16.52
C ALA A 230 -6.94 -30.80 -17.77
N ALA A 231 -6.64 -32.11 -17.76
CA ALA A 231 -6.08 -32.78 -18.93
C ALA A 231 -7.09 -32.93 -20.07
N ARG A 232 -8.38 -33.12 -19.74
CA ARG A 232 -9.47 -33.25 -20.73
C ARG A 232 -9.95 -31.90 -21.26
N ASN A 233 -9.83 -30.84 -20.48
CA ASN A 233 -10.43 -29.54 -20.79
C ASN A 233 -9.41 -28.39 -20.73
N PRO A 234 -9.06 -27.79 -21.87
CA PRO A 234 -8.04 -26.75 -21.94
C PRO A 234 -8.44 -25.44 -21.24
N HIS A 235 -9.73 -25.26 -20.93
CA HIS A 235 -10.18 -24.12 -20.13
C HIS A 235 -9.86 -24.29 -18.64
N TRP A 236 -9.56 -25.50 -18.17
CA TRP A 236 -9.33 -25.79 -16.76
C TRP A 236 -7.85 -25.76 -16.40
N ARG A 237 -7.52 -25.04 -15.33
CA ARG A 237 -6.18 -24.97 -14.75
C ARG A 237 -6.26 -25.17 -13.25
N VAL A 238 -5.43 -26.08 -12.74
CA VAL A 238 -5.42 -26.47 -11.32
C VAL A 238 -4.16 -25.95 -10.65
N ILE A 239 -4.34 -25.32 -9.49
CA ILE A 239 -3.27 -24.86 -8.61
C ILE A 239 -3.38 -25.67 -7.33
N GLU A 240 -2.47 -26.64 -7.15
CA GLU A 240 -2.39 -27.43 -5.92
C GLU A 240 -1.49 -26.72 -4.92
N ARG A 241 -2.04 -26.35 -3.75
CA ARG A 241 -1.29 -25.62 -2.74
C ARG A 241 -0.64 -26.55 -1.72
N GLY A 242 0.58 -26.23 -1.33
CA GLY A 242 1.30 -26.93 -0.27
C GLY A 242 0.69 -26.67 1.10
N GLN A 243 0.88 -27.57 2.06
CA GLN A 243 0.27 -27.49 3.40
C GLN A 243 0.57 -26.17 4.13
N ALA A 244 1.77 -25.60 3.91
CA ALA A 244 2.20 -24.33 4.50
C ALA A 244 1.43 -23.11 3.97
N GLU A 245 0.84 -23.20 2.78
CA GLU A 245 0.10 -22.12 2.10
C GLU A 245 -1.40 -22.15 2.44
N GLN A 246 -1.88 -23.24 3.02
CA GLN A 246 -3.30 -23.52 3.31
C GLN A 246 -3.80 -22.82 4.58
N THR A 247 -3.90 -21.50 4.54
CA THR A 247 -4.39 -20.68 5.67
C THR A 247 -5.91 -20.48 5.69
N GLY A 248 -6.64 -21.03 4.72
CA GLY A 248 -8.11 -21.02 4.65
C GLY A 248 -8.66 -20.73 3.25
N LEU A 249 -9.99 -20.75 3.12
CA LEU A 249 -10.70 -20.54 1.86
C LEU A 249 -10.30 -19.22 1.18
N ALA A 250 -10.21 -18.14 1.95
CA ALA A 250 -9.94 -16.84 1.37
C ALA A 250 -8.51 -16.72 0.82
N SER A 251 -7.53 -17.46 1.37
CA SER A 251 -6.19 -17.47 0.77
C SER A 251 -6.16 -18.28 -0.54
N ALA A 252 -7.01 -19.31 -0.69
CA ALA A 252 -7.18 -20.02 -1.95
C ALA A 252 -7.75 -19.08 -3.01
N VAL A 253 -8.77 -18.29 -2.64
CA VAL A 253 -9.34 -17.28 -3.54
C VAL A 253 -8.30 -16.23 -3.93
N VAL A 254 -7.47 -15.73 -3.00
CA VAL A 254 -6.40 -14.77 -3.31
C VAL A 254 -5.42 -15.36 -4.32
N ALA A 255 -4.92 -16.57 -4.10
CA ALA A 255 -4.02 -17.24 -5.05
C ALA A 255 -4.66 -17.43 -6.43
N GLY A 256 -5.95 -17.77 -6.48
CA GLY A 256 -6.69 -17.90 -7.73
C GLY A 256 -6.89 -16.56 -8.46
N ILE A 257 -7.19 -15.49 -7.71
CA ILE A 257 -7.28 -14.12 -8.24
C ILE A 257 -5.95 -13.67 -8.83
N GLU A 258 -4.82 -13.96 -8.15
CA GLU A 258 -3.48 -13.63 -8.63
C GLU A 258 -3.10 -14.39 -9.90
N ALA A 259 -3.51 -15.66 -10.00
CA ALA A 259 -3.24 -16.50 -11.16
C ALA A 259 -4.16 -16.20 -12.37
N ALA A 260 -5.27 -15.50 -12.16
CA ALA A 260 -6.28 -15.22 -13.18
C ALA A 260 -5.77 -14.27 -14.28
N ARG A 261 -6.01 -14.65 -15.55
CA ARG A 261 -5.59 -13.92 -16.76
C ARG A 261 -6.72 -13.09 -17.37
N GLY A 262 -7.96 -13.41 -17.04
CA GLY A 262 -9.18 -12.80 -17.57
C GLY A 262 -9.31 -11.31 -17.26
N ARG A 263 -10.07 -10.57 -18.06
CA ARG A 263 -10.38 -9.15 -17.80
C ARG A 263 -11.27 -8.99 -16.58
N ALA A 264 -12.17 -9.94 -16.35
CA ALA A 264 -12.97 -10.10 -15.15
C ALA A 264 -12.56 -11.38 -14.40
N VAL A 265 -12.69 -11.38 -13.08
CA VAL A 265 -12.44 -12.55 -12.23
C VAL A 265 -13.72 -12.84 -11.44
N CYS A 266 -14.33 -13.99 -11.69
CA CYS A 266 -15.48 -14.48 -10.95
C CYS A 266 -15.02 -15.50 -9.91
N VAL A 267 -15.47 -15.36 -8.67
CA VAL A 267 -15.21 -16.32 -7.60
C VAL A 267 -16.50 -17.07 -7.31
N MET A 268 -16.45 -18.38 -7.21
CA MET A 268 -17.58 -19.22 -6.80
C MET A 268 -17.11 -20.52 -6.12
N ASP A 269 -17.88 -21.00 -5.14
CA ASP A 269 -17.70 -22.34 -4.54
C ASP A 269 -17.92 -23.48 -5.56
N GLY A 270 -17.22 -24.60 -5.36
CA GLY A 270 -17.23 -25.78 -6.24
C GLY A 270 -18.32 -26.82 -5.94
N ASP A 271 -19.20 -26.56 -4.97
CA ASP A 271 -20.20 -27.52 -4.48
C ASP A 271 -21.59 -27.41 -5.16
N LEU A 272 -21.65 -26.63 -6.25
CA LEU A 272 -22.85 -26.34 -7.05
C LEU A 272 -23.98 -25.63 -6.31
N GLN A 273 -23.76 -25.16 -5.08
CA GLN A 273 -24.71 -24.25 -4.42
C GLN A 273 -24.77 -22.89 -5.11
N HIS A 274 -23.70 -22.55 -5.84
CA HIS A 274 -23.62 -21.41 -6.74
C HIS A 274 -23.92 -21.85 -8.18
N PRO A 275 -25.09 -21.48 -8.73
CA PRO A 275 -25.48 -21.87 -10.09
C PRO A 275 -24.55 -21.24 -11.14
N PRO A 276 -23.86 -22.03 -11.97
CA PRO A 276 -22.99 -21.52 -13.04
C PRO A 276 -23.68 -20.58 -14.03
N GLU A 277 -25.01 -20.69 -14.25
CA GLU A 277 -25.78 -19.80 -15.13
C GLU A 277 -25.83 -18.33 -14.67
N ILE A 278 -25.38 -18.03 -13.45
CA ILE A 278 -25.28 -16.66 -12.93
C ILE A 278 -23.96 -15.99 -13.34
N VAL A 279 -22.92 -16.76 -13.68
CA VAL A 279 -21.60 -16.22 -14.06
C VAL A 279 -21.70 -15.25 -15.25
N PRO A 280 -22.42 -15.55 -16.35
CA PRO A 280 -22.61 -14.61 -17.46
C PRO A 280 -23.33 -13.31 -17.04
N GLN A 281 -24.28 -13.39 -16.12
CA GLN A 281 -25.01 -12.22 -15.63
C GLN A 281 -24.10 -11.29 -14.81
N LEU A 282 -23.23 -11.87 -13.97
CA LEU A 282 -22.22 -11.11 -13.24
C LEU A 282 -21.22 -10.44 -14.19
N LEU A 283 -20.76 -11.16 -15.21
CA LEU A 283 -19.88 -10.61 -16.26
C LEU A 283 -20.52 -9.42 -16.96
N ALA A 284 -21.80 -9.54 -17.35
CA ALA A 284 -22.53 -8.47 -18.01
C ALA A 284 -22.59 -7.18 -17.15
N ARG A 285 -22.68 -7.30 -15.81
CA ARG A 285 -22.61 -6.13 -14.90
C ARG A 285 -21.23 -5.47 -14.90
N ILE A 286 -20.16 -6.26 -14.94
CA ILE A 286 -18.80 -5.74 -15.02
C ILE A 286 -18.56 -5.01 -16.34
N GLU A 287 -19.08 -5.56 -17.44
CA GLU A 287 -18.98 -4.98 -18.78
C GLU A 287 -19.82 -3.70 -18.91
N ALA A 288 -20.99 -3.66 -18.26
CA ALA A 288 -21.82 -2.46 -18.14
C ALA A 288 -21.21 -1.35 -17.25
N GLY A 289 -20.01 -1.58 -16.69
CA GLY A 289 -19.25 -0.55 -15.98
C GLY A 289 -19.13 -0.76 -14.48
N ALA A 290 -19.69 -1.83 -13.89
CA ALA A 290 -19.42 -2.13 -12.48
C ALA A 290 -17.96 -2.55 -12.28
N ASP A 291 -17.41 -2.25 -11.10
CA ASP A 291 -16.09 -2.73 -10.71
C ASP A 291 -16.20 -4.05 -9.92
N LEU A 292 -17.33 -4.25 -9.25
CA LEU A 292 -17.69 -5.44 -8.48
C LEU A 292 -19.17 -5.78 -8.70
N ALA A 293 -19.45 -7.01 -9.07
CA ALA A 293 -20.80 -7.57 -9.20
C ALA A 293 -20.97 -8.70 -8.16
N VAL A 294 -22.01 -8.65 -7.34
CA VAL A 294 -22.21 -9.63 -6.25
C VAL A 294 -23.48 -10.43 -6.51
N ALA A 295 -23.38 -11.76 -6.50
CA ALA A 295 -24.57 -12.60 -6.50
C ALA A 295 -25.15 -12.56 -5.07
N SER A 296 -26.37 -12.04 -4.95
CA SER A 296 -27.04 -11.81 -3.67
C SER A 296 -28.25 -12.72 -3.47
N ARG A 297 -28.34 -13.29 -2.26
CA ARG A 297 -29.49 -14.08 -1.79
C ARG A 297 -30.62 -13.22 -1.21
N TYR A 298 -30.38 -11.93 -0.96
CA TYR A 298 -31.28 -11.06 -0.20
C TYR A 298 -31.97 -9.98 -1.04
N MET A 299 -31.65 -9.88 -2.33
CA MET A 299 -32.35 -9.01 -3.28
C MET A 299 -33.64 -9.64 -3.82
N PRO A 300 -34.59 -8.84 -4.34
CA PRO A 300 -35.75 -9.36 -5.07
C PRO A 300 -35.31 -10.33 -6.19
N GLY A 301 -35.92 -11.52 -6.21
CA GLY A 301 -35.55 -12.63 -7.11
C GLY A 301 -34.44 -13.55 -6.59
N GLY A 302 -33.77 -13.19 -5.49
CA GLY A 302 -32.80 -14.04 -4.80
C GLY A 302 -33.47 -14.94 -3.76
N SER A 303 -32.83 -16.07 -3.43
CA SER A 303 -33.33 -17.00 -2.42
C SER A 303 -32.20 -17.68 -1.65
N ARG A 304 -32.50 -17.99 -0.39
CA ARG A 304 -31.64 -18.74 0.55
C ARG A 304 -32.17 -20.14 0.83
N ALA A 305 -33.03 -20.67 -0.04
CA ALA A 305 -33.71 -21.95 0.17
C ALA A 305 -32.75 -23.12 0.40
N GLY A 306 -31.57 -23.12 -0.22
CA GLY A 306 -30.53 -24.15 -0.01
C GLY A 306 -29.72 -24.02 1.28
N LEU A 307 -30.06 -23.09 2.20
CA LEU A 307 -29.47 -23.05 3.55
C LEU A 307 -30.30 -23.91 4.50
N ASP A 308 -29.76 -25.08 4.85
CA ASP A 308 -30.40 -26.00 5.80
C ASP A 308 -30.57 -25.36 7.19
N GLY A 309 -31.83 -25.28 7.64
CA GLY A 309 -32.21 -24.93 9.01
C GLY A 309 -32.49 -23.45 9.29
N THR A 310 -33.55 -23.19 10.06
CA THR A 310 -33.99 -21.84 10.46
C THR A 310 -32.95 -21.09 11.30
N ILE A 311 -32.24 -21.80 12.18
CA ILE A 311 -31.18 -21.23 13.03
C ILE A 311 -30.00 -20.74 12.18
N ARG A 312 -29.58 -21.51 11.17
CA ARG A 312 -28.47 -21.14 10.28
C ARG A 312 -28.80 -19.90 9.45
N ASN A 313 -30.06 -19.79 9.00
CA ASN A 313 -30.57 -18.62 8.31
C ASN A 313 -30.54 -17.37 9.22
N LEU A 314 -30.96 -17.51 10.47
CA LEU A 314 -30.89 -16.42 11.45
C LEU A 314 -29.44 -15.99 11.71
N VAL A 315 -28.54 -16.94 11.95
CA VAL A 315 -27.10 -16.65 12.17
C VAL A 315 -26.48 -15.93 10.98
N SER A 316 -26.72 -16.41 9.75
CA SER A 316 -26.21 -15.77 8.53
C SER A 316 -26.69 -14.32 8.39
N ARG A 317 -27.96 -14.07 8.71
CA ARG A 317 -28.56 -12.74 8.66
C ARG A 317 -28.00 -11.83 9.76
N SER A 318 -27.81 -12.34 10.98
CA SER A 318 -27.16 -11.62 12.08
C SER A 318 -25.72 -11.24 11.74
N CYS A 319 -24.93 -12.14 11.15
CA CYS A 319 -23.57 -11.84 10.70
C CYS A 319 -23.57 -10.75 9.60
N THR A 320 -24.54 -10.78 8.70
CA THR A 320 -24.72 -9.78 7.64
C THR A 320 -25.01 -8.40 8.24
N TRP A 321 -25.97 -8.33 9.16
CA TRP A 321 -26.30 -7.09 9.88
C TRP A 321 -25.14 -6.56 10.71
N LEU A 322 -24.39 -7.44 11.37
CA LEU A 322 -23.20 -7.06 12.12
C LEU A 322 -22.15 -6.43 11.20
N ALA A 323 -21.83 -7.06 10.07
CA ALA A 323 -20.88 -6.53 9.10
C ALA A 323 -21.33 -5.17 8.53
N GLN A 324 -22.60 -5.03 8.16
CA GLN A 324 -23.18 -3.78 7.65
C GLN A 324 -23.32 -2.69 8.73
N GLY A 325 -23.49 -3.08 9.99
CA GLY A 325 -23.52 -2.18 11.13
C GLY A 325 -22.15 -1.57 11.39
N ILE A 326 -21.11 -2.41 11.44
CA ILE A 326 -19.72 -2.00 11.70
C ILE A 326 -19.12 -1.26 10.49
N PHE A 327 -19.31 -1.78 9.28
CA PHE A 327 -18.68 -1.27 8.05
C PHE A 327 -19.74 -0.70 7.10
N PRO A 328 -19.87 0.64 7.00
CA PRO A 328 -20.77 1.28 6.04
C PRO A 328 -20.53 0.84 4.59
N GLU A 329 -19.27 0.55 4.24
CA GLU A 329 -18.85 0.08 2.92
C GLU A 329 -19.52 -1.25 2.53
N ALA A 330 -19.87 -2.09 3.51
CA ALA A 330 -20.55 -3.36 3.31
C ALA A 330 -22.04 -3.20 2.96
N ARG A 331 -22.63 -2.01 3.15
CA ARG A 331 -24.03 -1.70 2.77
C ARG A 331 -24.23 -1.49 1.26
N ARG A 332 -23.14 -1.42 0.49
CA ARG A 332 -23.17 -1.29 -0.98
C ARG A 332 -23.71 -2.53 -1.68
N THR A 333 -23.79 -3.65 -0.96
CA THR A 333 -24.45 -4.88 -1.38
C THR A 333 -25.37 -5.35 -0.28
N SER A 334 -26.45 -6.00 -0.68
CA SER A 334 -27.36 -6.68 0.24
C SER A 334 -26.75 -7.94 0.85
N ASP A 335 -25.72 -8.54 0.22
CA ASP A 335 -25.07 -9.77 0.67
C ASP A 335 -23.53 -9.66 0.72
N PRO A 336 -22.97 -8.88 1.68
CA PRO A 336 -21.52 -8.66 1.79
C PRO A 336 -20.72 -9.91 2.19
N LEU A 337 -21.42 -11.00 2.51
CA LEU A 337 -20.83 -12.27 2.94
C LEU A 337 -20.94 -13.37 1.87
N SER A 338 -21.40 -13.03 0.66
CA SER A 338 -21.49 -13.95 -0.47
C SER A 338 -20.10 -14.45 -0.88
N GLY A 339 -20.02 -15.75 -1.17
CA GLY A 339 -18.86 -16.37 -1.82
C GLY A 339 -18.90 -16.26 -3.34
N PHE A 340 -19.99 -15.73 -3.89
CA PHE A 340 -20.25 -15.68 -5.33
C PHE A 340 -20.29 -14.22 -5.83
N PHE A 341 -19.22 -13.80 -6.48
CA PHE A 341 -19.07 -12.44 -6.99
C PHE A 341 -18.11 -12.40 -8.17
N CYS A 342 -18.21 -11.37 -9.00
CA CYS A 342 -17.29 -11.09 -10.08
C CYS A 342 -16.70 -9.69 -9.93
N CYS A 343 -15.42 -9.52 -10.23
CA CYS A 343 -14.74 -8.25 -10.12
C CYS A 343 -13.93 -7.96 -11.38
N ARG A 344 -13.79 -6.67 -11.70
CA ARG A 344 -12.91 -6.23 -12.77
C ARG A 344 -11.46 -6.41 -12.30
N ARG A 345 -10.64 -7.18 -13.02
CA ARG A 345 -9.26 -7.47 -12.60
C ARG A 345 -8.44 -6.20 -12.37
N ALA A 346 -8.54 -5.23 -13.26
CA ALA A 346 -7.86 -3.93 -13.12
C ALA A 346 -8.33 -3.13 -11.88
N ALA A 347 -9.55 -3.35 -11.40
CA ALA A 347 -10.09 -2.67 -10.23
C ALA A 347 -9.58 -3.28 -8.91
N ILE A 348 -9.12 -4.52 -8.91
CA ILE A 348 -8.56 -5.21 -7.73
C ILE A 348 -7.06 -5.50 -7.81
N SER A 349 -6.42 -5.24 -8.96
CA SER A 349 -4.98 -5.39 -9.12
C SER A 349 -4.23 -4.52 -8.10
N GLY A 350 -3.25 -5.13 -7.42
CA GLY A 350 -2.40 -4.46 -6.42
C GLY A 350 -3.01 -4.33 -5.02
N LEU A 351 -4.23 -4.82 -4.78
CA LEU A 351 -4.74 -4.99 -3.43
C LEU A 351 -3.97 -6.10 -2.71
N GLU A 352 -3.28 -5.76 -1.63
CA GLU A 352 -2.76 -6.76 -0.71
C GLU A 352 -3.88 -7.23 0.23
N LEU A 353 -4.54 -8.32 -0.15
CA LEU A 353 -5.59 -8.95 0.64
C LEU A 353 -4.94 -9.88 1.67
N LYS A 354 -5.27 -9.69 2.96
CA LYS A 354 -4.77 -10.55 4.05
C LYS A 354 -5.95 -11.24 4.74
N PRO A 355 -6.79 -11.97 4.00
CA PRO A 355 -8.03 -12.45 4.57
C PRO A 355 -7.80 -13.49 5.65
N ARG A 356 -8.49 -13.27 6.77
CA ARG A 356 -8.58 -14.27 7.83
C ARG A 356 -9.85 -15.08 7.59
N GLY A 357 -9.69 -16.38 7.35
CA GLY A 357 -10.82 -17.29 7.16
C GLY A 357 -11.38 -17.31 5.73
N PHE A 358 -12.66 -16.95 5.56
CA PHE A 358 -13.43 -17.35 4.37
C PHE A 358 -14.29 -16.24 3.73
N LYS A 359 -14.35 -15.03 4.29
CA LYS A 359 -15.23 -13.94 3.80
C LYS A 359 -14.48 -12.88 2.99
N ILE A 360 -13.89 -13.30 1.88
CA ILE A 360 -13.06 -12.45 1.00
C ILE A 360 -13.82 -11.24 0.41
N LEU A 361 -15.12 -11.38 0.12
CA LEU A 361 -15.94 -10.29 -0.40
C LEU A 361 -16.01 -9.11 0.57
N LEU A 362 -16.20 -9.38 1.87
CA LEU A 362 -16.22 -8.35 2.89
C LEU A 362 -14.88 -7.59 2.93
N GLU A 363 -13.76 -8.31 2.77
CA GLU A 363 -12.45 -7.68 2.71
C GLU A 363 -12.30 -6.77 1.49
N LEU A 364 -12.75 -7.19 0.31
CA LEU A 364 -12.77 -6.35 -0.89
C LEU A 364 -13.63 -5.09 -0.69
N LEU A 365 -14.79 -5.23 -0.07
CA LEU A 365 -15.69 -4.10 0.21
C LEU A 365 -15.04 -3.10 1.18
N VAL A 366 -14.36 -3.56 2.22
CA VAL A 366 -13.77 -2.66 3.23
C VAL A 366 -12.43 -2.06 2.75
N CYS A 367 -11.58 -2.83 2.08
CA CYS A 367 -10.28 -2.36 1.60
C CYS A 367 -10.36 -1.52 0.32
N ALA A 368 -11.43 -1.68 -0.48
CA ALA A 368 -11.65 -0.91 -1.71
C ALA A 368 -13.00 -0.14 -1.67
N PRO A 369 -13.10 0.94 -0.87
CA PRO A 369 -14.33 1.70 -0.67
C PRO A 369 -14.85 2.42 -1.93
N ARG A 370 -14.01 2.57 -2.97
CA ARG A 370 -14.36 3.29 -4.21
C ARG A 370 -14.95 2.40 -5.31
N LEU A 371 -15.00 1.08 -5.12
CA LEU A 371 -15.57 0.18 -6.14
C LEU A 371 -17.05 0.46 -6.38
N ARG A 372 -17.45 0.51 -7.66
CA ARG A 372 -18.87 0.55 -8.03
C ARG A 372 -19.44 -0.87 -7.95
N VAL A 373 -20.26 -1.09 -6.94
CA VAL A 373 -20.85 -2.41 -6.61
C VAL A 373 -22.25 -2.52 -7.21
N ARG A 374 -22.57 -3.67 -7.82
CA ARG A 374 -23.92 -4.00 -8.31
C ARG A 374 -24.29 -5.41 -7.91
N ASP A 375 -25.50 -5.61 -7.42
CA ASP A 375 -25.99 -6.93 -7.06
C ASP A 375 -26.71 -7.60 -8.25
N VAL A 376 -26.66 -8.92 -8.29
CA VAL A 376 -27.43 -9.81 -9.17
C VAL A 376 -28.16 -10.82 -8.29
N PRO A 377 -29.48 -11.00 -8.44
CA PRO A 377 -30.20 -11.98 -7.63
C PRO A 377 -29.81 -13.41 -8.03
N PHE A 378 -29.70 -14.31 -7.05
CA PHE A 378 -29.61 -15.74 -7.34
C PHE A 378 -30.28 -16.60 -6.27
N VAL A 379 -30.64 -17.82 -6.67
CA VAL A 379 -31.17 -18.85 -5.78
C VAL A 379 -30.01 -19.72 -5.29
N PHE A 380 -29.76 -19.70 -3.99
CA PHE A 380 -28.76 -20.58 -3.36
C PHE A 380 -29.29 -22.02 -3.38
N ALA A 381 -28.65 -22.89 -4.16
CA ALA A 381 -29.09 -24.26 -4.39
C ALA A 381 -28.73 -25.19 -3.21
N ALA A 382 -29.42 -26.32 -3.13
CA ALA A 382 -29.03 -27.40 -2.23
C ALA A 382 -27.71 -28.01 -2.72
N ARG A 383 -26.86 -28.43 -1.79
CA ARG A 383 -25.56 -29.02 -2.13
C ARG A 383 -25.76 -30.39 -2.79
N LEU A 384 -25.01 -30.66 -3.86
CA LEU A 384 -25.08 -31.94 -4.57
C LEU A 384 -24.44 -33.08 -3.77
N ALA A 385 -23.25 -32.85 -3.20
CA ALA A 385 -22.53 -33.84 -2.38
C ALA A 385 -21.65 -33.18 -1.29
N GLY A 386 -21.47 -33.90 -0.17
CA GLY A 386 -20.52 -33.55 0.92
C GLY A 386 -21.13 -32.81 2.13
N GLU A 387 -20.39 -32.79 3.25
CA GLU A 387 -20.87 -32.21 4.53
C GLU A 387 -20.59 -30.71 4.71
N SER A 388 -21.45 -30.03 5.48
CA SER A 388 -21.32 -28.61 5.78
C SER A 388 -20.13 -28.31 6.70
N LYS A 389 -19.18 -27.49 6.22
CA LYS A 389 -17.99 -27.05 6.98
C LYS A 389 -18.27 -25.87 7.94
N ALA A 390 -19.52 -25.42 8.07
CA ALA A 390 -19.92 -24.31 8.95
C ALA A 390 -19.97 -24.75 10.42
N SER A 391 -18.97 -24.34 11.21
CA SER A 391 -18.84 -24.68 12.64
C SER A 391 -18.62 -23.45 13.51
N THR A 392 -18.70 -23.58 14.84
CA THR A 392 -18.42 -22.50 15.82
C THR A 392 -17.04 -21.86 15.60
N ARG A 393 -16.06 -22.67 15.18
CA ARG A 393 -14.72 -22.18 14.80
C ARG A 393 -14.78 -21.15 13.67
N GLN A 394 -15.66 -21.32 12.69
CA GLN A 394 -15.87 -20.35 11.61
C GLN A 394 -16.48 -19.04 12.13
N GLY A 395 -17.34 -19.10 13.14
CA GLY A 395 -17.85 -17.91 13.84
C GLY A 395 -16.74 -17.09 14.50
N ILE A 396 -15.82 -17.75 15.22
CA ILE A 396 -14.66 -17.10 15.85
C ILE A 396 -13.72 -16.49 14.79
N LEU A 397 -13.45 -17.22 13.71
CA LEU A 397 -12.65 -16.71 12.59
C LEU A 397 -13.30 -15.48 11.93
N PHE A 398 -14.63 -15.48 11.80
CA PHE A 398 -15.37 -14.33 11.29
C PHE A 398 -15.25 -13.11 12.23
N LEU A 399 -15.44 -13.29 13.54
CA LEU A 399 -15.26 -12.20 14.50
C LEU A 399 -13.82 -11.66 14.51
N GLY A 400 -12.83 -12.55 14.45
CA GLY A 400 -11.42 -12.18 14.30
C GLY A 400 -11.14 -11.44 12.99
N HIS A 401 -11.85 -11.77 11.92
CA HIS A 401 -11.78 -11.03 10.66
C HIS A 401 -12.37 -9.62 10.80
N LEU A 402 -13.55 -9.46 11.42
CA LEU A 402 -14.14 -8.13 11.69
C LEU A 402 -13.21 -7.28 12.55
N ALA A 403 -12.65 -7.84 13.62
CA ALA A 403 -11.69 -7.14 14.48
C ALA A 403 -10.44 -6.71 13.70
N SER A 404 -9.94 -7.58 12.82
CA SER A 404 -8.80 -7.26 11.96
C SER A 404 -9.11 -6.14 10.97
N LEU A 405 -10.29 -6.14 10.35
CA LEU A 405 -10.71 -5.07 9.45
C LEU A 405 -10.89 -3.75 10.20
N PHE A 406 -11.45 -3.79 11.40
CA PHE A 406 -11.62 -2.63 12.29
C PHE A 406 -10.26 -2.03 12.70
N ALA A 407 -9.31 -2.87 13.11
CA ALA A 407 -8.03 -2.41 13.65
C ALA A 407 -7.01 -1.99 12.58
N TYR A 408 -6.94 -2.71 11.46
CA TYR A 408 -5.82 -2.60 10.51
C TYR A 408 -6.18 -2.02 9.15
N VAL A 409 -7.47 -1.84 8.82
CA VAL A 409 -7.86 -1.12 7.61
C VAL A 409 -8.08 0.34 7.96
N PRO A 410 -7.25 1.27 7.47
CA PRO A 410 -7.45 2.68 7.71
C PRO A 410 -8.79 3.14 7.13
N ARG A 411 -9.48 4.01 7.86
CA ARG A 411 -10.77 4.60 7.50
C ARG A 411 -11.98 3.65 7.56
N SER A 412 -11.78 2.39 7.90
CA SER A 412 -12.88 1.45 8.13
C SER A 412 -13.61 1.77 9.44
N ALA A 413 -14.91 1.46 9.50
CA ALA A 413 -15.72 1.55 10.72
C ALA A 413 -15.63 2.90 11.48
N ARG A 414 -15.30 3.99 10.78
CA ARG A 414 -15.04 5.30 11.39
C ARG A 414 -16.14 5.77 12.33
N PRO A 415 -17.44 5.74 11.98
CA PRO A 415 -18.49 6.17 12.90
C PRO A 415 -18.49 5.36 14.20
N LEU A 416 -18.23 4.05 14.12
CA LEU A 416 -18.14 3.18 15.29
C LEU A 416 -16.89 3.49 16.12
N LYS A 417 -15.74 3.69 15.48
CA LYS A 417 -14.50 4.11 16.15
C LYS A 417 -14.69 5.42 16.91
N PHE A 418 -15.30 6.41 16.27
CA PHE A 418 -15.67 7.67 16.89
C PHE A 418 -16.60 7.46 18.10
N ALA A 419 -17.64 6.64 17.95
CA ALA A 419 -18.56 6.34 19.05
C ALA A 419 -17.86 5.63 20.22
N ILE A 420 -16.97 4.66 19.96
CA ILE A 420 -16.21 3.95 20.99
C ILE A 420 -15.31 4.91 21.76
N VAL A 421 -14.54 5.76 21.07
CA VAL A 421 -13.67 6.75 21.72
C VAL A 421 -14.51 7.74 22.54
N THR A 422 -15.61 8.21 21.97
CA THR A 422 -16.52 9.19 22.59
C THR A 422 -17.19 8.64 23.85
N LEU A 423 -17.80 7.47 23.76
CA LEU A 423 -18.49 6.83 24.88
C LEU A 423 -17.50 6.35 25.95
N GLY A 424 -16.32 5.87 25.52
CA GLY A 424 -15.24 5.51 26.42
C GLY A 424 -14.75 6.71 27.22
N ASP A 425 -14.53 7.85 26.57
CA ASP A 425 -14.17 9.11 27.22
C ASP A 425 -15.23 9.55 28.24
N LEU A 426 -16.51 9.55 27.85
CA LEU A 426 -17.62 9.89 28.74
C LEU A 426 -17.70 8.95 29.96
N ALA A 427 -17.45 7.65 29.77
CA ALA A 427 -17.42 6.68 30.86
C ALA A 427 -16.26 6.92 31.83
N VAL A 428 -15.06 7.23 31.31
CA VAL A 428 -13.90 7.61 32.12
C VAL A 428 -14.19 8.88 32.92
N PHE A 429 -14.73 9.91 32.27
CA PHE A 429 -15.13 11.16 32.92
C PHE A 429 -16.14 10.91 34.05
N ALA A 430 -17.23 10.20 33.77
CA ALA A 430 -18.29 9.93 34.74
C ALA A 430 -17.77 9.09 35.92
N GLY A 431 -16.94 8.08 35.65
CA GLY A 431 -16.31 7.24 36.67
C GLY A 431 -15.37 8.02 37.58
N LEU A 432 -14.50 8.86 37.02
CA LEU A 432 -13.58 9.71 37.77
C LEU A 432 -14.32 10.77 38.59
N LEU A 433 -15.29 11.47 37.99
CA LEU A 433 -16.10 12.46 38.69
C LEU A 433 -16.83 11.84 39.88
N SER A 434 -17.41 10.65 39.69
CA SER A 434 -18.08 9.92 40.76
C SER A 434 -17.11 9.48 41.85
N GLY A 435 -15.97 8.90 41.51
CA GLY A 435 -14.96 8.49 42.48
C GLY A 435 -14.46 9.67 43.34
N LEU A 436 -14.19 10.83 42.71
CA LEU A 436 -13.70 12.01 43.41
C LEU A 436 -14.75 12.60 44.36
N ILE A 437 -16.01 12.72 43.93
CA ILE A 437 -17.10 13.23 44.78
C ILE A 437 -17.36 12.30 45.97
N HIS A 438 -17.43 10.98 45.75
CA HIS A 438 -17.62 10.01 46.84
C HIS A 438 -16.40 9.95 47.78
N GLY A 439 -15.21 10.28 47.26
CA GLY A 439 -13.99 10.44 48.04
C GLY A 439 -13.91 11.75 48.83
N GLY A 440 -14.94 12.60 48.80
CA GLY A 440 -15.02 13.84 49.57
C GLY A 440 -14.40 15.07 48.90
N VAL A 441 -14.05 14.98 47.61
CA VAL A 441 -13.56 16.15 46.84
C VAL A 441 -14.75 17.03 46.47
N ASP A 442 -14.59 18.34 46.64
CA ASP A 442 -15.62 19.30 46.25
C ASP A 442 -15.99 19.18 44.75
N PRO A 443 -17.27 19.38 44.39
CA PRO A 443 -17.79 19.29 43.03
C PRO A 443 -16.97 19.96 41.92
N VAL A 444 -16.45 21.16 42.18
CA VAL A 444 -15.76 21.97 41.17
C VAL A 444 -14.34 21.45 40.90
N PRO A 445 -13.48 21.25 41.93
CA PRO A 445 -12.19 20.56 41.74
C PRO A 445 -12.32 19.14 41.16
N ALA A 446 -13.35 18.39 41.57
CA ALA A 446 -13.62 17.05 41.03
C ALA A 446 -13.92 17.09 39.52
N TRP A 447 -14.74 18.04 39.08
CA TRP A 447 -15.06 18.23 37.67
C TRP A 447 -13.85 18.65 36.83
N LEU A 448 -13.05 19.61 37.30
CA LEU A 448 -11.84 20.06 36.59
C LEU A 448 -10.86 18.90 36.41
N THR A 449 -10.63 18.13 37.47
CA THR A 449 -9.73 16.97 37.46
C THR A 449 -10.24 15.87 36.52
N ALA A 450 -11.53 15.54 36.59
CA ALA A 450 -12.14 14.53 35.72
C ALA A 450 -12.09 14.96 34.25
N THR A 451 -12.35 16.24 33.94
CA THR A 451 -12.30 16.78 32.57
C THR A 451 -10.88 16.72 32.00
N ALA A 452 -9.88 17.14 32.78
CA ALA A 452 -8.48 17.11 32.34
C ALA A 452 -7.98 15.68 32.10
N ALA A 453 -8.30 14.76 33.01
CA ALA A 453 -7.93 13.34 32.88
C ALA A 453 -8.65 12.65 31.70
N SER A 454 -9.94 12.96 31.51
CA SER A 454 -10.74 12.53 30.36
C SER A 454 -10.13 13.04 29.04
N ALA A 455 -9.85 14.33 28.92
CA ALA A 455 -9.22 14.90 27.73
C ALA A 455 -7.85 14.26 27.43
N ALA A 456 -7.01 14.02 28.44
CA ALA A 456 -5.74 13.32 28.27
C ALA A 456 -5.94 11.86 27.83
N GLY A 457 -6.89 11.16 28.42
CA GLY A 457 -7.27 9.79 28.05
C GLY A 457 -7.81 9.70 26.62
N HIS A 458 -8.62 10.65 26.19
CA HIS A 458 -9.12 10.78 24.83
C HIS A 458 -7.96 10.92 23.83
N LEU A 459 -7.01 11.82 24.11
CA LEU A 459 -5.82 12.01 23.28
C LEU A 459 -4.98 10.72 23.22
N ALA A 460 -4.77 10.03 24.34
CA ALA A 460 -4.04 8.77 24.38
C ALA A 460 -4.74 7.66 23.57
N LEU A 461 -6.07 7.56 23.66
CA LEU A 461 -6.88 6.61 22.88
C LEU A 461 -6.75 6.85 21.38
N LEU A 462 -6.74 8.11 20.95
CA LEU A 462 -6.55 8.48 19.54
C LEU A 462 -5.14 8.15 19.01
N GLN A 463 -4.14 7.99 19.87
CA GLN A 463 -2.80 7.55 19.48
C GLN A 463 -2.72 6.02 19.27
N LEU A 464 -3.68 5.24 19.77
CA LEU A 464 -3.70 3.80 19.56
C LEU A 464 -3.95 3.45 18.09
N ALA A 465 -3.28 2.40 17.61
CA ALA A 465 -3.33 1.98 16.20
C ALA A 465 -4.74 1.89 15.59
N PRO A 466 -5.79 1.35 16.26
CA PRO A 466 -7.13 1.26 15.69
C PRO A 466 -7.83 2.61 15.49
N PHE A 467 -7.44 3.64 16.24
CA PHE A 467 -8.09 4.96 16.28
C PHE A 467 -7.21 6.06 15.68
N ARG A 468 -5.96 5.74 15.31
CA ARG A 468 -5.02 6.68 14.66
C ARG A 468 -5.57 7.31 13.38
N ASP A 469 -6.45 6.61 12.66
CA ASP A 469 -7.14 7.10 11.46
C ASP A 469 -8.30 8.06 11.75
N VAL A 470 -8.77 8.09 12.99
CA VAL A 470 -9.69 9.08 13.56
C VAL A 470 -8.91 10.37 13.86
N ALA A 471 -7.69 10.24 14.37
CA ALA A 471 -6.82 11.39 14.68
C ALA A 471 -6.36 12.16 13.43
N ARG A 472 -6.03 11.44 12.35
CA ARG A 472 -5.42 12.01 11.12
C ARG A 472 -6.43 12.30 10.00
N TYR A 473 -7.55 12.93 10.33
CA TYR A 473 -8.56 13.27 9.31
C TYR A 473 -8.07 14.44 8.45
N GLY A 474 -7.37 14.12 7.36
CA GLY A 474 -7.32 14.98 6.16
C GLY A 474 -6.38 16.18 6.18
N GLU A 475 -5.22 16.14 6.84
CA GLU A 475 -4.19 17.19 6.66
C GLU A 475 -2.75 16.68 6.48
N PRO A 476 -1.92 17.46 5.76
CA PRO A 476 -0.51 17.19 5.48
C PRO A 476 0.47 17.62 6.59
N ASP A 477 0.02 18.21 7.71
CA ASP A 477 0.96 18.72 8.72
C ASP A 477 0.38 18.73 10.15
N GLY A 478 1.19 18.23 11.09
CA GLY A 478 1.25 18.71 12.48
C GLY A 478 0.21 18.24 13.51
N ASP A 479 0.71 17.60 14.58
CA ASP A 479 0.02 17.33 15.85
C ASP A 479 -0.66 18.57 16.51
N ARG A 480 -0.34 19.79 16.03
CA ARG A 480 -0.82 21.08 16.57
C ARG A 480 -2.33 21.28 16.48
N LEU A 481 -2.97 20.87 15.38
CA LEU A 481 -4.42 21.03 15.23
C LEU A 481 -5.19 20.22 16.29
N HIS A 482 -4.66 19.05 16.64
CA HIS A 482 -5.25 18.16 17.62
C HIS A 482 -5.37 18.80 19.00
N TYR A 483 -4.29 19.45 19.45
CA TYR A 483 -4.27 20.16 20.73
C TYR A 483 -5.18 21.39 20.72
N THR A 484 -5.28 22.11 19.60
CA THR A 484 -6.21 23.24 19.49
C THR A 484 -7.68 22.80 19.53
N ALA A 485 -8.04 21.72 18.84
CA ALA A 485 -9.39 21.17 18.87
C ALA A 485 -9.76 20.63 20.27
N ALA A 486 -8.81 19.98 20.96
CA ALA A 486 -8.98 19.55 22.34
C ALA A 486 -9.14 20.74 23.31
N GLY A 487 -8.41 21.83 23.10
CA GLY A 487 -8.56 23.08 23.85
C GLY A 487 -9.94 23.71 23.67
N VAL A 488 -10.41 23.84 22.41
CA VAL A 488 -11.75 24.36 22.10
C VAL A 488 -12.85 23.49 22.70
N SER A 489 -12.67 22.15 22.66
CA SER A 489 -13.55 21.19 23.32
C SER A 489 -13.64 21.44 24.83
N ALA A 490 -12.50 21.54 25.51
CA ALA A 490 -12.46 21.77 26.95
C ALA A 490 -13.12 23.09 27.37
N VAL A 491 -12.87 24.17 26.61
CA VAL A 491 -13.52 25.48 26.83
C VAL A 491 -15.03 25.39 26.63
N THR A 492 -15.47 24.69 25.59
CA THR A 492 -16.90 24.47 25.32
C THR A 492 -17.56 23.66 26.44
N SER A 493 -16.92 22.57 26.88
CA SER A 493 -17.41 21.75 28.00
C SER A 493 -17.57 22.57 29.26
N PHE A 494 -16.58 23.40 29.60
CA PHE A 494 -16.62 24.28 30.76
C PHE A 494 -17.70 25.34 30.66
N ALA A 495 -17.82 26.01 29.51
CA ALA A 495 -18.82 27.06 29.31
C ALA A 495 -20.25 26.52 29.47
N VAL A 496 -20.55 25.37 28.86
CA VAL A 496 -21.86 24.72 28.97
C VAL A 496 -22.12 24.27 30.40
N PHE A 497 -21.15 23.67 31.07
CA PHE A 497 -21.25 23.28 32.48
C PHE A 497 -21.53 24.49 33.37
N ALA A 498 -20.77 25.59 33.23
CA ALA A 498 -20.91 26.79 34.02
C ALA A 498 -22.28 27.45 33.84
N ILE A 499 -22.77 27.55 32.59
CA ILE A 499 -24.10 28.12 32.27
C ILE A 499 -25.21 27.28 32.92
N LEU A 500 -25.13 25.96 32.79
CA LEU A 500 -26.14 25.05 33.34
C LEU A 500 -26.10 24.96 34.88
N LEU A 501 -25.01 25.41 35.52
CA LEU A 501 -24.88 25.48 36.98
C LEU A 501 -25.58 26.73 37.58
N ILE A 502 -25.80 27.79 36.78
CA ILE A 502 -26.39 29.07 37.22
C ILE A 502 -27.75 28.89 37.94
N PRO A 503 -28.68 28.05 37.45
CA PRO A 503 -30.00 27.87 38.08
C PRO A 503 -29.96 27.09 39.41
N GLY A 504 -28.82 26.51 39.79
CA GLY A 504 -28.64 25.74 41.03
C GLY A 504 -27.90 24.42 40.83
N LYS A 505 -27.45 23.80 41.93
CA LYS A 505 -26.64 22.56 41.94
C LYS A 505 -27.46 21.27 41.78
N HIS A 506 -28.76 21.39 41.50
CA HIS A 506 -29.63 20.23 41.31
C HIS A 506 -29.18 19.46 40.05
N HIS A 507 -28.97 18.15 40.18
CA HIS A 507 -28.50 17.30 39.07
C HIS A 507 -27.09 17.62 38.52
N LEU A 508 -26.15 17.99 39.40
CA LEU A 508 -24.74 18.27 39.05
C LEU A 508 -24.11 17.27 38.05
N PHE A 509 -24.38 15.97 38.23
CA PHE A 509 -23.89 14.92 37.32
C PHE A 509 -24.43 15.06 35.89
N LEU A 510 -25.73 15.33 35.75
CA LEU A 510 -26.36 15.51 34.45
C LEU A 510 -25.82 16.76 33.75
N ILE A 511 -25.65 17.85 34.51
CA ILE A 511 -25.06 19.10 34.02
C ILE A 511 -23.62 18.87 33.54
N ALA A 512 -22.80 18.16 34.32
CA ALA A 512 -21.44 17.79 33.94
C ALA A 512 -21.38 16.92 32.69
N ALA A 513 -22.25 15.91 32.58
CA ALA A 513 -22.32 15.02 31.42
C ALA A 513 -22.75 15.76 30.14
N VAL A 514 -23.73 16.68 30.23
CA VAL A 514 -24.16 17.51 29.10
C VAL A 514 -23.04 18.44 28.63
N GLY A 515 -22.33 19.09 29.57
CA GLY A 515 -21.15 19.90 29.24
C GLY A 515 -20.10 19.09 28.47
N GLN A 516 -19.72 17.93 29.00
CA GLN A 516 -18.73 17.07 28.36
C GLN A 516 -19.17 16.58 26.97
N ALA A 517 -20.45 16.22 26.81
CA ALA A 517 -21.00 15.82 25.51
C ALA A 517 -20.93 16.96 24.48
N CYS A 518 -21.24 18.19 24.89
CA CYS A 518 -21.15 19.37 24.02
C CYS A 518 -19.72 19.67 23.56
N GLY A 519 -18.74 19.64 24.47
CA GLY A 519 -17.34 19.85 24.06
C GLY A 519 -16.85 18.79 23.09
N LEU A 520 -17.20 17.53 23.35
CA LEU A 520 -16.86 16.42 22.47
C LEU A 520 -17.50 16.54 21.08
N ILE A 521 -18.75 16.99 20.97
CA ILE A 521 -19.39 17.29 19.68
C ILE A 521 -18.62 18.38 18.93
N VAL A 522 -18.18 19.44 19.62
CA VAL A 522 -17.37 20.50 19.00
C VAL A 522 -16.02 19.97 18.56
N MET A 523 -15.36 19.14 19.37
CA MET A 523 -14.12 18.46 19.00
C MET A 523 -14.30 17.68 17.70
N LEU A 524 -15.35 16.87 17.61
CA LEU A 524 -15.67 16.08 16.42
C LEU A 524 -15.97 16.94 15.19
N ALA A 525 -16.67 18.06 15.38
CA ALA A 525 -16.98 19.01 14.32
C ALA A 525 -15.71 19.66 13.77
N VAL A 526 -14.77 20.06 14.63
CA VAL A 526 -13.48 20.65 14.21
C VAL A 526 -12.63 19.65 13.42
N HIS A 527 -12.71 18.36 13.72
CA HIS A 527 -12.02 17.31 12.96
C HIS A 527 -12.64 17.01 11.59
N GLN A 528 -13.78 17.62 11.21
CA GLN A 528 -14.33 17.51 9.86
C GLN A 528 -13.60 18.48 8.91
N PRO A 529 -12.99 18.05 7.79
CA PRO A 529 -12.21 18.93 6.92
C PRO A 529 -13.01 20.04 6.29
N ALA A 530 -14.30 19.82 6.03
CA ALA A 530 -15.17 20.87 5.53
C ALA A 530 -15.30 22.02 6.53
N VAL A 531 -15.40 21.69 7.82
CA VAL A 531 -15.53 22.63 8.93
C VAL A 531 -14.19 23.29 9.23
N TRP A 532 -13.11 22.50 9.34
CA TRP A 532 -11.77 23.02 9.54
C TRP A 532 -11.32 23.95 8.42
N LYS A 533 -11.45 23.55 7.15
CA LYS A 533 -11.10 24.42 6.01
C LYS A 533 -11.91 25.72 5.98
N ARG A 534 -13.12 25.71 6.53
CA ARG A 534 -13.97 26.91 6.65
C ARG A 534 -13.47 27.80 7.80
N LEU A 535 -13.13 27.22 8.94
CA LEU A 535 -12.54 27.89 10.10
C LEU A 535 -11.16 28.48 9.79
N ALA A 536 -10.24 27.70 9.21
CA ALA A 536 -8.90 28.15 8.83
C ALA A 536 -8.94 29.32 7.84
N ARG A 537 -9.87 29.29 6.86
CA ARG A 537 -10.12 30.42 5.95
C ARG A 537 -10.70 31.63 6.66
N MET A 538 -11.66 31.43 7.57
CA MET A 538 -12.27 32.50 8.35
C MET A 538 -11.26 33.19 9.28
N LEU A 539 -10.38 32.41 9.89
CA LEU A 539 -9.35 32.87 10.82
C LEU A 539 -8.08 33.37 10.12
N ARG A 540 -8.04 33.39 8.78
CA ARG A 540 -6.90 33.83 7.96
C ARG A 540 -5.57 33.17 8.37
N LEU A 541 -5.62 31.93 8.85
CA LEU A 541 -4.45 31.19 9.35
C LEU A 541 -3.58 30.58 8.23
N LEU A 542 -3.93 30.79 6.96
CA LEU A 542 -3.20 30.25 5.81
C LEU A 542 -2.48 31.38 5.06
N PRO A 543 -1.14 31.35 4.92
CA PRO A 543 -0.40 32.31 4.11
C PRO A 543 -0.53 32.00 2.61
N VAL A 544 -0.38 33.07 1.80
CA VAL A 544 -0.60 33.08 0.34
C VAL A 544 0.71 32.74 -0.40
N VAL A 545 0.84 31.49 -0.83
CA VAL A 545 1.17 30.92 -2.16
C VAL A 545 0.99 29.43 -1.91
N ASP A 546 -0.22 28.93 -2.18
CA ASP A 546 -0.70 27.68 -1.62
C ASP A 546 -0.11 26.48 -2.38
N ILE A 547 1.03 25.95 -1.90
CA ILE A 547 1.59 24.68 -2.38
C ILE A 547 0.54 23.56 -2.31
N ASP A 548 -0.47 23.67 -1.45
CA ASP A 548 -1.58 22.73 -1.44
C ASP A 548 -2.51 22.88 -2.65
N VAL A 549 -2.59 24.05 -3.31
CA VAL A 549 -3.29 24.19 -4.60
C VAL A 549 -2.58 23.36 -5.66
N LEU A 550 -1.25 23.51 -5.77
CA LEU A 550 -0.47 22.73 -6.72
C LEU A 550 -0.50 21.24 -6.35
N ALA A 551 -0.34 20.89 -5.07
CA ALA A 551 -0.46 19.51 -4.59
C ALA A 551 -1.82 18.90 -4.94
N ARG A 552 -2.94 19.63 -4.73
CA ARG A 552 -4.30 19.16 -5.10
C ARG A 552 -4.44 18.96 -6.60
N ARG A 553 -3.92 19.89 -7.40
CA ARG A 553 -3.95 19.83 -8.87
C ARG A 553 -3.16 18.65 -9.39
N LEU A 554 -1.98 18.43 -8.81
CA LEU A 554 -1.13 17.27 -9.03
C LEU A 554 -1.66 16.02 -8.32
N GLY A 555 -2.81 16.02 -7.64
CA GLY A 555 -3.30 14.84 -6.91
C GLY A 555 -2.33 14.26 -5.87
N ALA A 556 -1.40 15.07 -5.37
CA ALA A 556 -0.48 14.74 -4.29
C ALA A 556 -1.24 14.70 -2.95
N GLN A 557 -0.82 13.82 -2.04
CA GLN A 557 -1.35 13.80 -0.68
C GLN A 557 -0.65 14.81 0.22
N GLU A 558 0.63 15.08 -0.06
CA GLU A 558 1.50 15.95 0.71
C GLU A 558 2.28 16.82 -0.29
N GLY A 559 2.44 18.11 0.03
CA GLY A 559 3.21 19.07 -0.75
C GLY A 559 3.80 20.11 0.19
N PHE A 560 5.12 20.28 0.19
CA PHE A 560 5.80 21.21 1.11
C PHE A 560 7.08 21.77 0.49
N TRP A 561 7.50 22.92 1.02
CA TRP A 561 8.73 23.61 0.64
C TRP A 561 9.87 23.28 1.59
N ILE A 562 11.05 23.02 1.04
CA ILE A 562 12.32 22.99 1.76
C ILE A 562 13.05 24.28 1.41
N THR A 563 13.41 25.07 2.41
CA THR A 563 14.09 26.37 2.23
C THR A 563 15.60 26.16 2.02
N GLY A 564 16.19 26.94 1.12
CA GLY A 564 17.62 26.87 0.80
C GLY A 564 18.01 25.71 -0.13
N ASP A 565 19.27 25.31 -0.06
CA ASP A 565 19.88 24.29 -0.93
C ASP A 565 19.46 22.84 -0.61
N GLY A 566 18.67 22.62 0.45
CA GLY A 566 18.25 21.30 0.92
C GLY A 566 19.29 20.57 1.76
N GLU A 567 20.42 21.20 2.10
CA GLU A 567 21.47 20.59 2.92
C GLU A 567 21.17 20.66 4.43
N GLY A 568 20.13 21.37 4.89
CA GLY A 568 19.68 21.52 6.29
C GLY A 568 18.65 20.46 6.76
N PRO A 569 18.54 20.15 8.08
CA PRO A 569 17.67 19.07 8.56
C PRO A 569 16.21 19.51 8.51
N ASP A 570 15.36 18.75 7.81
CA ASP A 570 13.92 19.02 7.70
C ASP A 570 13.09 17.83 8.21
N PRO A 571 12.32 18.00 9.30
CA PRO A 571 11.53 16.91 9.90
C PRO A 571 10.44 16.37 8.97
N ARG A 572 10.03 17.12 7.93
CA ARG A 572 9.03 16.66 6.95
C ARG A 572 9.59 15.58 6.02
N LEU A 573 10.90 15.61 5.72
CA LEU A 573 11.57 14.54 4.96
C LEU A 573 11.66 13.24 5.78
N GLU A 574 11.80 13.34 7.09
CA GLU A 574 11.78 12.17 7.98
C GLU A 574 10.37 11.56 8.07
N GLY A 575 9.33 12.39 8.05
CA GLY A 575 7.91 11.98 8.13
C GLY A 575 7.40 11.18 6.92
N ILE A 576 8.03 11.29 5.75
CA ILE A 576 7.60 10.60 4.51
C ILE A 576 8.18 9.19 4.34
N GLY A 577 8.91 8.68 5.33
CA GLY A 577 9.33 7.26 5.40
C GLY A 577 10.49 6.90 4.47
N GLY A 578 11.36 7.87 4.16
CA GLY A 578 12.56 7.67 3.34
C GLY A 578 12.31 7.55 1.84
N LEU A 579 11.14 7.96 1.34
CA LEU A 579 10.83 8.01 -0.10
C LEU A 579 11.69 9.03 -0.84
N VAL A 580 11.95 10.17 -0.19
CA VAL A 580 12.86 11.21 -0.66
C VAL A 580 13.85 11.44 0.47
N THR A 581 15.15 11.29 0.18
CA THR A 581 16.21 11.59 1.13
C THR A 581 16.67 13.03 0.98
N ARG A 582 17.33 13.54 2.02
CA ARG A 582 17.94 14.87 2.02
C ARG A 582 18.99 15.01 0.91
N GLU A 583 19.76 13.96 0.66
CA GLU A 583 20.75 13.92 -0.42
C GLU A 583 20.11 14.01 -1.81
N MET A 584 18.93 13.43 -2.01
CA MET A 584 18.18 13.55 -3.27
C MET A 584 17.71 14.99 -3.50
N VAL A 585 17.24 15.66 -2.44
CA VAL A 585 16.85 17.08 -2.50
C VAL A 585 18.07 17.96 -2.77
N ALA A 586 19.16 17.76 -2.03
CA ALA A 586 20.41 18.50 -2.23
C ALA A 586 20.98 18.27 -3.64
N THR A 587 20.88 17.07 -4.20
CA THR A 587 21.33 16.76 -5.56
C THR A 587 20.46 17.45 -6.62
N ALA A 588 19.13 17.42 -6.46
CA ALA A 588 18.22 18.16 -7.34
C ALA A 588 18.47 19.68 -7.29
N SER A 589 18.76 20.21 -6.10
CA SER A 589 19.16 21.60 -5.87
C SER A 589 20.48 21.95 -6.56
N ARG A 590 21.57 21.21 -6.26
CA ARG A 590 22.91 21.46 -6.82
C ARG A 590 22.95 21.43 -8.35
N HIS A 591 22.17 20.54 -8.97
CA HIS A 591 22.10 20.42 -10.42
C HIS A 591 20.98 21.25 -11.06
N GLN A 592 20.16 21.94 -10.25
CA GLN A 592 18.95 22.64 -10.70
C GLN A 592 18.02 21.78 -11.57
N GLN A 593 18.01 20.47 -11.32
CA GLN A 593 17.27 19.51 -12.11
C GLN A 593 16.09 18.98 -11.31
N PRO A 594 14.86 19.10 -11.84
CA PRO A 594 13.70 18.48 -11.22
C PRO A 594 13.82 16.96 -11.33
N ALA A 595 13.37 16.26 -10.29
CA ALA A 595 13.43 14.82 -10.22
C ALA A 595 12.05 14.21 -9.93
N LEU A 596 11.74 13.14 -10.66
CA LEU A 596 10.58 12.28 -10.42
C LEU A 596 11.07 10.95 -9.85
N PHE A 597 10.68 10.66 -8.61
CA PHE A 597 10.95 9.41 -7.94
C PHE A 597 9.69 8.55 -7.94
N VAL A 598 9.80 7.31 -8.40
CA VAL A 598 8.71 6.34 -8.34
C VAL A 598 9.25 5.10 -7.66
N GLU A 599 8.82 4.88 -6.42
CA GLU A 599 9.05 3.63 -5.71
C GLU A 599 8.25 2.53 -6.40
N ARG A 600 8.89 1.42 -6.78
CA ARG A 600 8.13 0.26 -7.27
C ARG A 600 7.17 -0.25 -6.19
N LYS A 601 6.11 -0.97 -6.59
CA LYS A 601 5.31 -1.86 -5.72
C LYS A 601 6.19 -2.48 -4.65
N SER A 602 5.98 -2.05 -3.40
CA SER A 602 6.73 -2.57 -2.27
C SER A 602 6.49 -4.08 -2.13
N ALA A 603 7.58 -4.82 -1.96
CA ALA A 603 7.59 -6.21 -1.52
C ALA A 603 7.11 -6.38 -0.07
N ARG A 604 7.15 -5.28 0.71
CA ARG A 604 6.91 -5.31 2.14
C ARG A 604 5.40 -5.40 2.41
N PRO A 605 4.99 -6.08 3.49
CA PRO A 605 3.61 -6.08 3.96
C PRO A 605 3.12 -4.63 4.15
N GLN A 606 2.25 -4.16 3.26
CA GLN A 606 1.59 -2.88 3.43
C GLN A 606 0.38 -3.05 4.37
N ALA A 607 -0.07 -1.95 4.97
CA ALA A 607 -1.44 -1.89 5.45
C ALA A 607 -2.37 -2.27 4.28
N ARG A 608 -3.51 -2.92 4.55
CA ARG A 608 -4.49 -3.43 3.56
C ARG A 608 -5.16 -2.30 2.77
N LEU A 609 -4.34 -1.51 2.10
CA LEU A 609 -4.63 -0.31 1.36
C LEU A 609 -4.40 -0.60 -0.10
N ASN A 610 -5.18 0.11 -0.90
CA ASN A 610 -5.09 0.02 -2.34
C ASN A 610 -4.01 0.95 -2.91
N ILE A 611 -2.79 0.83 -2.39
CA ILE A 611 -1.65 1.68 -2.75
C ILE A 611 -0.60 0.80 -3.41
N ASP A 612 -0.53 0.88 -4.73
CA ASP A 612 0.41 0.11 -5.51
C ASP A 612 1.79 0.77 -5.56
N THR A 613 1.90 2.07 -5.27
CA THR A 613 3.08 2.85 -5.64
C THR A 613 3.18 4.12 -4.78
N SER A 614 4.38 4.40 -4.26
CA SER A 614 4.72 5.72 -3.72
C SER A 614 5.54 6.45 -4.77
N SER A 615 5.25 7.72 -5.01
CA SER A 615 6.03 8.54 -5.93
C SER A 615 6.20 9.92 -5.35
N ALA A 616 7.28 10.59 -5.69
CA ALA A 616 7.55 11.95 -5.29
C ALA A 616 8.06 12.78 -6.46
N LEU A 617 7.71 14.07 -6.46
CA LEU A 617 8.32 15.08 -7.31
C LEU A 617 9.18 15.97 -6.43
N VAL A 618 10.39 16.27 -6.89
CA VAL A 618 11.31 17.23 -6.29
C VAL A 618 11.59 18.28 -7.34
N VAL A 619 11.15 19.51 -7.11
CA VAL A 619 11.21 20.59 -8.10
C VAL A 619 11.95 21.78 -7.48
N PRO A 620 13.20 22.06 -7.90
CA PRO A 620 13.91 23.24 -7.44
C PRO A 620 13.24 24.51 -7.98
N SER A 621 13.15 25.52 -7.13
CA SER A 621 12.72 26.88 -7.47
C SER A 621 13.96 27.75 -7.56
N VAL A 622 14.13 28.39 -8.72
CA VAL A 622 15.26 29.27 -8.99
C VAL A 622 14.79 30.73 -8.86
N ASP A 623 15.58 31.56 -8.20
CA ASP A 623 15.32 32.99 -8.08
C ASP A 623 15.74 33.78 -9.33
N GLU A 624 15.55 35.11 -9.31
CA GLU A 624 15.91 35.99 -10.42
C GLU A 624 17.43 36.06 -10.68
N LEU A 625 18.26 35.61 -9.73
CA LEU A 625 19.72 35.58 -9.83
C LEU A 625 20.24 34.24 -10.38
N GLY A 626 19.36 33.28 -10.63
CA GLY A 626 19.75 31.95 -11.13
C GLY A 626 20.15 30.98 -10.01
N GLU A 627 19.91 31.33 -8.75
CA GLU A 627 20.23 30.50 -7.57
C GLU A 627 18.99 29.78 -7.05
N VAL A 628 19.18 28.59 -6.47
CA VAL A 628 18.06 27.82 -5.90
C VAL A 628 17.64 28.45 -4.57
N SER A 629 16.44 29.03 -4.53
CA SER A 629 15.89 29.66 -3.32
C SER A 629 15.14 28.67 -2.43
N ALA A 630 14.49 27.67 -3.02
CA ALA A 630 13.76 26.62 -2.32
C ALA A 630 13.56 25.38 -3.19
N VAL A 631 13.22 24.25 -2.58
CA VAL A 631 12.85 23.01 -3.28
C VAL A 631 11.45 22.58 -2.89
N ALA A 632 10.55 22.43 -3.87
CA ALA A 632 9.22 21.86 -3.65
C ALA A 632 9.28 20.34 -3.67
N VAL A 633 8.67 19.69 -2.67
CA VAL A 633 8.52 18.24 -2.61
C VAL A 633 7.04 17.88 -2.60
N PHE A 634 6.60 17.07 -3.55
CA PHE A 634 5.24 16.52 -3.61
C PHE A 634 5.29 15.02 -3.45
N VAL A 635 4.41 14.44 -2.62
CA VAL A 635 4.33 13.00 -2.42
C VAL A 635 2.95 12.48 -2.82
N ARG A 636 2.95 11.45 -3.66
CA ARG A 636 1.75 10.73 -4.09
C ARG A 636 1.85 9.25 -3.79
N ARG A 637 0.95 8.72 -2.95
CA ARG A 637 0.81 7.29 -2.64
C ARG A 637 -0.47 6.74 -3.28
N SER A 638 -0.40 6.23 -4.51
CA SER A 638 -1.60 5.86 -5.28
C SER A 638 -1.31 4.77 -6.33
N ARG A 639 -2.37 4.23 -6.96
CA ARG A 639 -2.25 3.33 -8.12
C ARG A 639 -1.69 3.98 -9.39
N SER A 640 -1.81 5.31 -9.48
CA SER A 640 -1.24 6.12 -10.56
C SER A 640 -0.12 6.94 -9.93
N PRO A 641 1.16 6.52 -10.05
CA PRO A 641 2.27 7.35 -9.59
C PRO A 641 2.29 8.66 -10.38
N PHE A 642 3.12 9.60 -9.93
CA PHE A 642 3.48 10.72 -10.80
C PHE A 642 4.10 10.21 -12.11
N GLU A 643 3.85 10.98 -13.17
CA GLU A 643 4.27 10.73 -14.55
C GLU A 643 4.90 12.03 -15.04
N SER A 644 5.70 12.01 -16.11
CA SER A 644 6.41 13.19 -16.61
C SER A 644 5.51 14.41 -16.81
N ARG A 645 4.28 14.23 -17.30
CA ARG A 645 3.30 15.32 -17.45
C ARG A 645 2.99 16.08 -16.14
N HIS A 646 3.04 15.40 -15.00
CA HIS A 646 2.81 16.03 -13.70
C HIS A 646 4.03 16.83 -13.25
N LEU A 647 5.23 16.39 -13.63
CA LEU A 647 6.45 17.14 -13.41
C LEU A 647 6.46 18.41 -14.28
N ASP A 648 6.11 18.29 -15.56
CA ASP A 648 5.98 19.43 -16.48
C ASP A 648 4.94 20.46 -15.98
N GLU A 649 3.82 19.98 -15.46
CA GLU A 649 2.78 20.80 -14.86
C GLU A 649 3.27 21.53 -13.60
N ALA A 650 4.04 20.85 -12.74
CA ALA A 650 4.65 21.45 -11.55
C ALA A 650 5.66 22.55 -11.93
N ILE A 651 6.56 22.26 -12.87
CA ILE A 651 7.56 23.22 -13.38
C ILE A 651 6.88 24.44 -13.98
N SER A 652 5.90 24.23 -14.87
CA SER A 652 5.17 25.33 -15.54
C SER A 652 4.41 26.21 -14.55
N TRP A 653 3.82 25.59 -13.52
CA TRP A 653 3.11 26.33 -12.48
C TRP A 653 4.06 27.17 -11.62
N MET A 654 5.21 26.60 -11.23
CA MET A 654 6.22 27.30 -10.43
C MET A 654 6.85 28.48 -11.21
N ALA A 655 7.14 28.28 -12.50
CA ALA A 655 7.67 29.34 -13.36
C ALA A 655 6.70 30.53 -13.54
N SER A 656 5.38 30.30 -13.43
CA SER A 656 4.36 31.35 -13.59
C SER A 656 4.01 32.10 -12.30
N HIS A 657 4.55 31.69 -11.14
CA HIS A 657 4.23 32.24 -9.81
C HIS A 657 5.51 32.61 -9.02
N SER A 658 6.41 33.38 -9.64
CA SER A 658 7.80 33.64 -9.20
C SER A 658 8.02 34.54 -7.96
N ARG A 659 6.99 34.90 -7.18
CA ARG A 659 7.18 35.78 -6.00
C ARG A 659 7.04 35.01 -4.69
N TRP A 660 8.19 34.72 -4.08
CA TRP A 660 8.33 34.41 -2.65
C TRP A 660 8.14 35.71 -1.86
N SER A 661 7.30 35.74 -0.83
CA SER A 661 7.29 36.87 0.11
C SER A 661 8.05 36.47 1.38
N ASP A 662 9.34 36.79 1.41
CA ASP A 662 10.07 37.05 2.64
C ASP A 662 9.53 38.35 3.24
N GLN A 663 8.59 38.28 4.16
CA GLN A 663 8.51 39.31 5.21
C GLN A 663 8.25 38.63 6.55
N PRO A 664 9.23 38.63 7.48
CA PRO A 664 8.91 38.40 8.88
C PRO A 664 8.01 39.54 9.35
N ALA A 665 7.03 39.21 10.19
CA ALA A 665 6.14 40.18 10.80
C ALA A 665 6.93 41.07 11.76
N GLU A 666 7.51 42.17 11.28
CA GLU A 666 7.96 43.29 12.12
C GLU A 666 7.59 44.65 11.51
N SER A 667 7.03 45.50 12.37
CA SER A 667 6.76 46.93 12.20
C SER A 667 5.57 47.38 11.32
N GLN A 668 4.34 47.11 11.77
CA GLN A 668 3.32 48.17 11.70
C GLN A 668 3.55 49.12 12.87
N GLY A 669 4.50 50.03 12.67
CA GLY A 669 4.65 51.22 13.46
C GLY A 669 3.40 52.09 13.31
N VAL A 670 2.89 52.51 14.46
CA VAL A 670 1.91 53.57 14.65
C VAL A 670 2.28 54.79 13.79
N ALA A 671 1.32 55.24 12.98
CA ALA A 671 1.08 56.64 12.68
C ALA A 671 -0.43 56.87 12.72
#